data_AF-A0A7V4THC0-F1
#
_entry.id   AF-A0A7V4THC0-F1
#
_cell.length_a   1.000
_cell.length_b   1.000
_cell.length_c   1.000
_cell.angle_alpha   90.00
_cell.angle_beta   90.00
_cell.angle_gamma   90.00
#
_symmetry.space_group_name_H-M   'P 1'
#
loop_
_entity.id
_entity.type
_entity.pdbx_description
1 polymer ?
#
loop_
_entity_poly.entity_id
_entity_poly.type
_entity_poly.pdbx_seq_one_letter_code
_entity_poly.pdbx_strand_id
1 'polypeptide(L)'
;MSPWNLLLLDPCPPVECLSSLAVGDVDGDGNIEVITGGKGALLWYRPTTFECGFVHQGHHGDVGLVLEDLDGDGLLEVVSAEWNPERETWMITWFDPSRNLYDPWKRYILDPACSGDPHDLLFFDIDGDGERELLANAAYTDVWGLFLYKKGNALFEPWRKFVIQTGFAEEGIAVGDLNGDGKWEIVSGPDYYLCPEGDPFAGPWQRKVFAPNFREMSRVALVDITGNGRPDIVIVESEYVDGKLSWFENRIVEDPDCPWVEHEIERDLYFAHSLDARIDASGSVSIFVAEMAKGGWGSPYNWNAKLLEFSSHDRGKNWQRVVLYQGSGTHQALRYDVDRDGIEEVVGKEWGLELRTPKVQIWKKSEEPLWTFRHRFIDRDKPYTGIDILISDVDGDGLPDVVCGAWWYKNPTWQRFTIPNIFQVIQAHDIDGDGREEIIAIKPKGHKIVPTDWYTYLSSEIVWLKPVDPLKGEWEEYYIGRGMGDWPHGAVVVPVLPGGRLALIVSYHSANQGERHFPEVFEVPDNPKDSPWPKRVLVEIPYGEEIVPFDINGDGRLELIMGPWWLESVGGRWEPHLITPNFQVARVRVADVDGDGLPDVILGEELLDFERRYTPFARIAWFRNPGFSSGTPWEMQVIDKIRCPHSIDVADLDGDGNVEIVCGEHDPFAPYRSRCRLFIYKKADKRGRSWYRYLVDGRFEHHDGAKVIELSPRKFGIVSHGWKDSAYVHLWEVECW
;
A
#
# COMPACT_ATOMS: atom_id res chain seq x y z
N MET A 1 -1.82 17.02 -9.03
CA MET A 1 -1.98 15.58 -8.73
C MET A 1 -1.51 14.79 -9.94
N SER A 2 -1.11 13.53 -9.72
CA SER A 2 -0.80 12.59 -10.79
C SER A 2 -2.05 12.36 -11.66
N PRO A 3 -1.96 12.31 -13.00
CA PRO A 3 -3.08 11.92 -13.86
C PRO A 3 -3.35 10.39 -13.83
N TRP A 4 -2.67 9.67 -12.95
CA TRP A 4 -2.83 8.24 -12.74
C TRP A 4 -3.21 7.93 -11.29
N ASN A 5 -4.21 7.09 -11.13
CA ASN A 5 -4.68 6.57 -9.85
C ASN A 5 -4.06 5.20 -9.60
N LEU A 6 -3.63 4.96 -8.36
CA LEU A 6 -3.10 3.67 -7.95
C LEU A 6 -4.21 2.80 -7.37
N LEU A 7 -4.50 1.69 -8.04
CA LEU A 7 -5.28 0.57 -7.54
C LEU A 7 -4.36 -0.45 -6.87
N LEU A 8 -4.62 -0.73 -5.59
CA LEU A 8 -4.11 -1.91 -4.91
C LEU A 8 -5.06 -3.07 -5.25
N LEU A 9 -4.71 -3.88 -6.25
CA LEU A 9 -5.52 -5.03 -6.66
C LEU A 9 -5.48 -6.13 -5.59
N ASP A 10 -4.33 -6.32 -4.96
CA ASP A 10 -4.20 -7.13 -3.76
C ASP A 10 -3.12 -6.52 -2.85
N PRO A 11 -3.50 -5.89 -1.73
CA PRO A 11 -2.55 -5.27 -0.80
C PRO A 11 -1.83 -6.30 0.09
N CYS A 12 -2.31 -7.56 0.14
CA CYS A 12 -1.73 -8.60 0.98
C CYS A 12 -1.94 -10.01 0.38
N PRO A 13 -1.33 -10.28 -0.78
CA PRO A 13 -1.43 -11.57 -1.45
C PRO A 13 -0.92 -12.69 -0.53
N PRO A 14 -1.48 -13.91 -0.61
CA PRO A 14 -1.20 -15.02 0.30
C PRO A 14 0.14 -15.71 -0.01
N VAL A 15 1.21 -14.94 -0.14
CA VAL A 15 2.58 -15.38 -0.46
C VAL A 15 3.60 -14.68 0.44
N GLU A 16 4.77 -15.29 0.60
CA GLU A 16 5.88 -14.67 1.35
C GLU A 16 6.52 -13.52 0.55
N CYS A 17 6.62 -13.67 -0.77
CA CYS A 17 7.07 -12.62 -1.69
C CYS A 17 6.43 -12.78 -3.07
N LEU A 18 6.31 -11.67 -3.80
CA LEU A 18 6.02 -11.67 -5.24
C LEU A 18 7.28 -11.33 -5.99
N SER A 19 7.62 -12.17 -6.95
CA SER A 19 8.86 -12.05 -7.71
C SER A 19 8.61 -11.91 -9.22
N SER A 20 7.58 -12.54 -9.77
CA SER A 20 7.35 -12.59 -11.22
C SER A 20 6.04 -11.93 -11.65
N LEU A 21 5.91 -11.56 -12.92
CA LEU A 21 4.72 -10.89 -13.48
C LEU A 21 4.55 -11.18 -14.98
N ALA A 22 3.34 -11.56 -15.38
CA ALA A 22 2.88 -11.47 -16.77
C ALA A 22 1.38 -11.14 -16.84
N VAL A 23 0.92 -10.72 -18.01
CA VAL A 23 -0.45 -10.26 -18.25
C VAL A 23 -0.94 -10.78 -19.59
N GLY A 24 -2.14 -11.37 -19.61
CA GLY A 24 -2.75 -11.92 -20.83
C GLY A 24 -4.08 -12.62 -20.57
N ASP A 25 -4.84 -12.85 -21.63
CA ASP A 25 -6.11 -13.62 -21.63
C ASP A 25 -5.77 -15.11 -21.63
N VAL A 26 -5.71 -15.73 -20.44
CA VAL A 26 -5.19 -17.11 -20.30
C VAL A 26 -6.27 -18.16 -20.48
N ASP A 27 -7.54 -17.85 -20.26
CA ASP A 27 -8.66 -18.78 -20.50
C ASP A 27 -9.44 -18.50 -21.79
N GLY A 28 -9.10 -17.43 -22.52
CA GLY A 28 -9.71 -17.08 -23.80
C GLY A 28 -11.12 -16.50 -23.67
N ASP A 29 -11.51 -16.05 -22.47
CA ASP A 29 -12.86 -15.53 -22.21
C ASP A 29 -13.02 -14.05 -22.57
N GLY A 30 -11.91 -13.38 -22.89
CA GLY A 30 -11.89 -11.97 -23.25
C GLY A 30 -11.65 -11.03 -22.07
N ASN A 31 -11.49 -11.53 -20.86
CA ASN A 31 -10.91 -10.79 -19.75
C ASN A 31 -9.39 -10.96 -19.76
N ILE A 32 -8.69 -10.01 -19.15
CA ILE A 32 -7.25 -10.08 -19.03
C ILE A 32 -6.91 -10.54 -17.62
N GLU A 33 -6.05 -11.55 -17.52
CA GLU A 33 -5.51 -11.99 -16.25
C GLU A 33 -4.12 -11.41 -15.99
N VAL A 34 -3.87 -11.09 -14.74
CA VAL A 34 -2.55 -10.80 -14.18
C VAL A 34 -2.06 -12.06 -13.49
N ILE A 35 -0.93 -12.60 -13.96
CA ILE A 35 -0.28 -13.76 -13.37
C ILE A 35 0.96 -13.29 -12.61
N THR A 36 1.03 -13.61 -11.33
CA THR A 36 2.15 -13.20 -10.47
C THR A 36 2.35 -14.18 -9.32
N GLY A 37 3.60 -14.37 -8.91
CA GLY A 37 3.92 -15.35 -7.89
C GLY A 37 5.34 -15.21 -7.38
N GLY A 38 5.71 -16.12 -6.49
CA GLY A 38 7.04 -16.21 -5.91
C GLY A 38 7.05 -17.31 -4.85
N LYS A 39 7.59 -17.00 -3.66
CA LYS A 39 7.61 -17.97 -2.57
C LYS A 39 6.23 -18.14 -1.93
N GLY A 40 5.63 -19.31 -2.12
CA GLY A 40 4.38 -19.74 -1.51
C GLY A 40 3.34 -20.16 -2.55
N ALA A 41 3.18 -19.37 -3.61
CA ALA A 41 2.29 -19.69 -4.72
C ALA A 41 2.58 -18.85 -5.97
N LEU A 42 2.03 -19.34 -7.08
CA LEU A 42 1.73 -18.61 -8.30
C LEU A 42 0.23 -18.37 -8.37
N LEU A 43 -0.16 -17.12 -8.63
CA LEU A 43 -1.53 -16.61 -8.50
C LEU A 43 -2.01 -16.03 -9.84
N TRP A 44 -3.31 -16.06 -10.05
CA TRP A 44 -3.99 -15.33 -11.11
C TRP A 44 -4.97 -14.32 -10.51
N TYR A 45 -5.11 -13.17 -11.17
CA TYR A 45 -6.07 -12.12 -10.83
C TYR A 45 -6.76 -11.65 -12.11
N ARG A 46 -8.07 -11.40 -12.04
CA ARG A 46 -8.84 -10.78 -13.12
C ARG A 46 -9.26 -9.37 -12.69
N PRO A 47 -8.56 -8.31 -13.14
CA PRO A 47 -8.80 -6.95 -12.64
C PRO A 47 -10.23 -6.44 -12.88
N THR A 48 -10.86 -6.84 -13.99
CA THR A 48 -12.20 -6.36 -14.37
C THR A 48 -13.32 -6.89 -13.46
N THR A 49 -13.15 -8.07 -12.87
CA THR A 49 -14.14 -8.71 -11.99
C THR A 49 -13.66 -8.83 -10.53
N PHE A 50 -12.39 -8.52 -10.27
CA PHE A 50 -11.70 -8.71 -8.99
C PHE A 50 -11.67 -10.16 -8.49
N GLU A 51 -11.82 -11.12 -9.40
CA GLU A 51 -11.65 -12.54 -9.12
C GLU A 51 -10.16 -12.87 -9.03
N CYS A 52 -9.80 -13.86 -8.21
CA CYS A 52 -8.43 -14.34 -8.10
C CYS A 52 -8.40 -15.80 -7.65
N GLY A 53 -7.27 -16.45 -7.87
CA GLY A 53 -7.06 -17.84 -7.47
C GLY A 53 -5.61 -18.27 -7.56
N PHE A 54 -5.40 -19.56 -7.36
CA PHE A 54 -4.08 -20.19 -7.45
C PHE A 54 -3.89 -20.79 -8.83
N VAL A 55 -2.75 -20.51 -9.46
CA VAL A 55 -2.21 -21.31 -10.57
C VAL A 55 -1.55 -22.55 -9.99
N HIS A 56 -0.64 -22.38 -9.02
CA HIS A 56 0.06 -23.48 -8.37
C HIS A 56 0.65 -23.07 -7.02
N GLN A 57 0.49 -23.91 -5.99
CA GLN A 57 1.12 -23.71 -4.68
C GLN A 57 2.55 -24.25 -4.67
N GLY A 58 3.52 -23.43 -4.29
CA GLY A 58 4.93 -23.79 -4.34
C GLY A 58 5.85 -22.57 -4.30
N HIS A 59 7.15 -22.79 -4.39
CA HIS A 59 8.12 -21.70 -4.51
C HIS A 59 8.47 -21.53 -5.98
N HIS A 60 8.00 -20.43 -6.55
CA HIS A 60 8.26 -20.05 -7.93
C HIS A 60 9.37 -19.01 -7.99
N GLY A 61 10.04 -18.97 -9.15
CA GLY A 61 11.24 -18.18 -9.38
C GLY A 61 11.08 -16.68 -9.19
N ASP A 62 12.19 -15.98 -9.31
CA ASP A 62 12.26 -14.55 -9.09
C ASP A 62 11.51 -13.82 -10.21
N VAL A 63 12.15 -13.36 -11.27
CA VAL A 63 11.46 -12.55 -12.30
C VAL A 63 10.86 -13.40 -13.43
N GLY A 64 11.44 -14.56 -13.73
CA GLY A 64 11.19 -15.32 -14.94
C GLY A 64 9.80 -15.91 -15.00
N LEU A 65 8.88 -15.22 -15.69
CA LEU A 65 7.55 -15.72 -16.01
C LEU A 65 7.11 -15.19 -17.37
N VAL A 66 6.56 -16.07 -18.19
CA VAL A 66 6.11 -15.76 -19.55
C VAL A 66 4.83 -16.53 -19.88
N LEU A 67 4.00 -15.95 -20.75
CA LEU A 67 2.78 -16.58 -21.26
C LEU A 67 3.00 -17.05 -22.69
N GLU A 68 2.57 -18.27 -23.01
CA GLU A 68 2.74 -18.84 -24.35
C GLU A 68 1.70 -19.91 -24.68
N ASP A 69 1.21 -19.96 -25.92
CA ASP A 69 0.42 -21.09 -26.43
C ASP A 69 1.36 -22.23 -26.85
N LEU A 70 1.63 -23.13 -25.90
CA LEU A 70 2.61 -24.20 -26.03
C LEU A 70 2.03 -25.44 -26.70
N ASP A 71 0.74 -25.72 -26.47
CA ASP A 71 0.07 -26.91 -26.98
C ASP A 71 -0.74 -26.67 -28.26
N GLY A 72 -0.89 -25.41 -28.67
CA GLY A 72 -1.54 -24.99 -29.90
C GLY A 72 -3.07 -25.00 -29.82
N ASP A 73 -3.65 -25.02 -28.61
CA ASP A 73 -5.09 -25.00 -28.40
C ASP A 73 -5.71 -23.58 -28.43
N GLY A 74 -4.87 -22.56 -28.55
CA GLY A 74 -5.22 -21.15 -28.64
C GLY A 74 -5.34 -20.43 -27.30
N LEU A 75 -5.07 -21.11 -26.18
CA LEU A 75 -4.96 -20.51 -24.85
C LEU A 75 -3.49 -20.26 -24.49
N LEU A 76 -3.26 -19.39 -23.51
CA LEU A 76 -1.92 -19.10 -23.04
C LEU A 76 -1.63 -19.94 -21.79
N GLU A 77 -0.60 -20.78 -21.88
CA GLU A 77 0.01 -21.43 -20.73
C GLU A 77 0.92 -20.46 -19.98
N VAL A 78 1.08 -20.72 -18.68
CA VAL A 78 2.02 -19.98 -17.82
C VAL A 78 3.30 -20.77 -17.68
N VAL A 79 4.44 -20.19 -18.01
CA VAL A 79 5.77 -20.79 -17.81
C VAL A 79 6.53 -20.02 -16.75
N SER A 80 7.05 -20.73 -15.75
CA SER A 80 7.78 -20.15 -14.61
C SER A 80 8.86 -21.09 -14.12
N ALA A 81 9.86 -20.56 -13.40
CA ALA A 81 10.70 -21.42 -12.59
C ALA A 81 9.95 -21.93 -11.35
N GLU A 82 10.35 -23.10 -10.87
CA GLU A 82 9.80 -23.73 -9.66
C GLU A 82 10.89 -24.46 -8.88
N TRP A 83 10.99 -24.21 -7.58
CA TRP A 83 11.91 -24.90 -6.69
C TRP A 83 11.42 -26.29 -6.33
N ASN A 84 12.23 -27.31 -6.58
CA ASN A 84 12.01 -28.68 -6.14
C ASN A 84 12.67 -28.92 -4.77
N PRO A 85 11.91 -29.01 -3.67
CA PRO A 85 12.49 -29.23 -2.34
C PRO A 85 13.05 -30.64 -2.14
N GLU A 86 12.61 -31.65 -2.90
CA GLU A 86 13.10 -33.02 -2.76
C GLU A 86 14.50 -33.21 -3.37
N ARG A 87 14.78 -32.46 -4.44
CA ARG A 87 16.04 -32.53 -5.19
C ARG A 87 16.96 -31.35 -4.94
N GLU A 88 16.50 -30.35 -4.18
CA GLU A 88 17.19 -29.09 -3.94
C GLU A 88 17.67 -28.44 -5.25
N THR A 89 16.79 -28.42 -6.25
CA THR A 89 17.10 -27.90 -7.59
C THR A 89 15.94 -27.09 -8.13
N TRP A 90 16.25 -26.15 -9.01
CA TRP A 90 15.25 -25.40 -9.75
C TRP A 90 14.80 -26.19 -10.99
N MET A 91 13.53 -26.02 -11.33
CA MET A 91 12.90 -26.55 -12.53
C MET A 91 12.33 -25.40 -13.34
N ILE A 92 12.13 -25.62 -14.64
CA ILE A 92 11.20 -24.81 -15.44
C ILE A 92 9.93 -25.64 -15.61
N THR A 93 8.79 -25.09 -15.21
CA THR A 93 7.49 -25.73 -15.29
C THR A 93 6.50 -24.87 -16.07
N TRP A 94 5.51 -25.52 -16.67
CA TRP A 94 4.41 -24.83 -17.33
C TRP A 94 3.07 -25.33 -16.83
N PHE A 95 2.08 -24.45 -16.87
CA PHE A 95 0.76 -24.64 -16.29
C PHE A 95 -0.33 -24.33 -17.33
N ASP A 96 -1.18 -25.33 -17.58
CA ASP A 96 -2.35 -25.23 -18.46
C ASP A 96 -3.61 -24.90 -17.61
N PRO A 97 -4.32 -23.78 -17.92
CA PRO A 97 -5.50 -23.32 -17.17
C PRO A 97 -6.71 -24.23 -17.25
N SER A 98 -6.66 -25.32 -18.02
CA SER A 98 -7.74 -26.29 -18.19
C SER A 98 -9.06 -25.66 -18.64
N ARG A 99 -8.98 -24.49 -19.31
CA ARG A 99 -10.09 -23.62 -19.76
C ARG A 99 -10.96 -23.01 -18.65
N ASN A 100 -10.74 -23.37 -17.40
CA ASN A 100 -11.51 -22.89 -16.27
C ASN A 100 -10.54 -22.60 -15.12
N LEU A 101 -10.31 -21.31 -14.86
CA LEU A 101 -9.31 -20.84 -13.88
C LEU A 101 -9.54 -21.33 -12.45
N TYR A 102 -10.75 -21.83 -12.16
CA TYR A 102 -11.14 -22.36 -10.85
C TYR A 102 -10.81 -23.84 -10.67
N ASP A 103 -10.57 -24.57 -11.76
CA ASP A 103 -10.11 -25.95 -11.70
C ASP A 103 -8.59 -25.98 -11.47
N PRO A 104 -8.03 -27.05 -10.85
CA PRO A 104 -6.58 -27.18 -10.72
C PRO A 104 -5.89 -27.18 -12.08
N TRP A 105 -4.93 -26.28 -12.25
CA TRP A 105 -4.17 -26.17 -13.49
C TRP A 105 -3.28 -27.40 -13.68
N LYS A 106 -3.17 -27.88 -14.92
CA LYS A 106 -2.30 -29.03 -15.20
C LYS A 106 -0.85 -28.55 -15.24
N ARG A 107 -0.02 -29.21 -14.45
CA ARG A 107 1.41 -28.88 -14.29
C ARG A 107 2.27 -29.86 -15.07
N TYR A 108 3.23 -29.32 -15.83
CA TYR A 108 4.20 -30.09 -16.60
C TYR A 108 5.63 -29.57 -16.36
N ILE A 109 6.62 -30.43 -16.54
CA ILE A 109 8.03 -30.09 -16.33
C ILE A 109 8.71 -29.92 -17.69
N LEU A 110 9.17 -28.70 -17.97
CA LEU A 110 9.95 -28.36 -19.16
C LEU A 110 11.43 -28.71 -18.94
N ASP A 111 12.01 -28.31 -17.80
CA ASP A 111 13.36 -28.68 -17.38
C ASP A 111 13.35 -29.16 -15.92
N PRO A 112 13.68 -30.42 -15.62
CA PRO A 112 13.66 -30.95 -14.26
C PRO A 112 14.87 -30.51 -13.39
N ALA A 113 15.87 -29.85 -13.97
CA ALA A 113 17.06 -29.38 -13.27
C ALA A 113 17.70 -28.20 -14.04
N CYS A 114 16.98 -27.07 -14.09
CA CYS A 114 17.47 -25.87 -14.74
C CYS A 114 18.63 -25.23 -13.95
N SER A 115 19.35 -24.32 -14.61
CA SER A 115 20.52 -23.69 -14.00
C SER A 115 20.05 -22.60 -13.03
N GLY A 116 19.76 -22.98 -11.78
CA GLY A 116 19.23 -22.04 -10.79
C GLY A 116 17.86 -21.47 -11.14
N ASP A 117 17.54 -20.35 -10.52
CA ASP A 117 16.32 -19.58 -10.78
C ASP A 117 16.51 -18.71 -12.03
N PRO A 118 15.91 -19.05 -13.20
CA PRO A 118 15.97 -18.17 -14.35
C PRO A 118 15.28 -16.85 -14.05
N HIS A 119 16.09 -15.80 -14.09
CA HIS A 119 15.69 -14.43 -13.86
C HIS A 119 14.79 -13.90 -14.98
N ASP A 120 15.10 -14.21 -16.25
CA ASP A 120 14.25 -13.80 -17.37
C ASP A 120 13.91 -15.00 -18.26
N LEU A 121 12.67 -15.03 -18.73
CA LEU A 121 12.16 -16.02 -19.68
C LEU A 121 11.55 -15.29 -20.88
N LEU A 122 11.84 -15.79 -22.09
CA LEU A 122 11.31 -15.24 -23.34
C LEU A 122 11.10 -16.38 -24.34
N PHE A 123 9.98 -16.37 -25.04
CA PHE A 123 9.77 -17.22 -26.19
C PHE A 123 10.06 -16.50 -27.50
N PHE A 124 10.82 -17.15 -28.39
CA PHE A 124 11.14 -16.61 -29.70
C PHE A 124 11.49 -17.74 -30.68
N ASP A 125 11.13 -17.60 -31.95
CA ASP A 125 11.47 -18.54 -33.03
C ASP A 125 12.91 -18.29 -33.48
N ILE A 126 13.88 -18.94 -32.82
CA ILE A 126 15.30 -18.61 -32.97
C ILE A 126 15.91 -19.22 -34.24
N ASP A 127 15.29 -20.27 -34.78
CA ASP A 127 15.79 -20.99 -35.95
C ASP A 127 14.93 -20.81 -37.22
N GLY A 128 13.79 -20.11 -37.10
CA GLY A 128 12.90 -19.77 -38.20
C GLY A 128 12.05 -20.95 -38.68
N ASP A 129 11.86 -21.99 -37.86
CA ASP A 129 11.06 -23.16 -38.22
C ASP A 129 9.55 -22.99 -37.96
N GLY A 130 9.15 -21.87 -37.34
CA GLY A 130 7.77 -21.53 -36.99
C GLY A 130 7.33 -22.04 -35.62
N GLU A 131 8.16 -22.82 -34.92
CA GLU A 131 8.01 -23.13 -33.50
C GLU A 131 8.89 -22.20 -32.67
N ARG A 132 8.37 -21.70 -31.54
CA ARG A 132 9.14 -20.81 -30.66
C ARG A 132 9.92 -21.61 -29.62
N GLU A 133 11.18 -21.25 -29.41
CA GLU A 133 12.02 -21.76 -28.33
C GLU A 133 11.94 -20.89 -27.08
N LEU A 134 12.16 -21.53 -25.92
CA LEU A 134 12.32 -20.80 -24.67
C LEU A 134 13.79 -20.41 -24.48
N LEU A 135 14.03 -19.12 -24.34
CA LEU A 135 15.28 -18.55 -23.85
C LEU A 135 15.15 -18.29 -22.35
N ALA A 136 16.10 -18.81 -21.57
CA ALA A 136 16.18 -18.59 -20.14
C ALA A 136 17.50 -17.93 -19.76
N ASN A 137 17.40 -16.87 -18.99
CA ASN A 137 18.53 -16.15 -18.42
C ASN A 137 18.70 -16.52 -16.95
N ALA A 138 19.76 -17.24 -16.62
CA ALA A 138 20.05 -17.65 -15.26
C ALA A 138 21.02 -16.69 -14.59
N ALA A 139 20.48 -15.74 -13.82
CA ALA A 139 21.24 -14.88 -12.93
C ALA A 139 21.21 -15.41 -11.49
N TYR A 140 22.11 -14.92 -10.62
CA TYR A 140 22.09 -15.22 -9.18
C TYR A 140 22.16 -16.72 -8.80
N THR A 141 22.81 -17.55 -9.62
CA THR A 141 22.90 -19.02 -9.46
C THR A 141 24.34 -19.54 -9.41
N ASP A 142 24.55 -20.83 -9.15
CA ASP A 142 25.86 -21.48 -9.25
C ASP A 142 26.40 -21.52 -10.69
N VAL A 143 25.51 -21.58 -11.69
CA VAL A 143 25.87 -21.63 -13.12
C VAL A 143 25.18 -20.52 -13.87
N TRP A 144 25.82 -19.34 -13.90
CA TRP A 144 25.36 -18.17 -14.65
C TRP A 144 25.40 -18.48 -16.14
N GLY A 145 24.35 -18.10 -16.88
CA GLY A 145 24.35 -18.25 -18.33
C GLY A 145 23.00 -17.98 -19.01
N LEU A 146 23.07 -18.00 -20.35
CA LEU A 146 21.90 -18.00 -21.23
C LEU A 146 21.71 -19.42 -21.78
N PHE A 147 20.46 -19.91 -21.73
CA PHE A 147 20.12 -21.27 -22.12
C PHE A 147 18.91 -21.26 -23.07
N LEU A 148 19.02 -22.02 -24.16
CA LEU A 148 17.93 -22.26 -25.11
C LEU A 148 17.30 -23.61 -24.84
N TYR A 149 15.99 -23.69 -24.95
CA TYR A 149 15.22 -24.91 -24.82
C TYR A 149 14.37 -25.12 -26.07
N LYS A 150 14.63 -26.22 -26.78
CA LYS A 150 13.82 -26.63 -27.94
C LYS A 150 12.89 -27.77 -27.57
N LYS A 151 11.62 -27.61 -27.94
CA LYS A 151 10.58 -28.62 -27.80
C LYS A 151 10.94 -29.88 -28.59
N GLY A 152 10.73 -31.05 -27.99
CA GLY A 152 10.85 -32.34 -28.68
C GLY A 152 9.53 -32.78 -29.33
N ASN A 153 9.49 -33.98 -29.91
CA ASN A 153 8.26 -34.52 -30.50
C ASN A 153 7.13 -34.80 -29.49
N ALA A 154 7.44 -34.84 -28.20
CA ALA A 154 6.48 -35.05 -27.12
C ALA A 154 6.50 -33.82 -26.20
N LEU A 155 5.50 -32.95 -26.33
CA LEU A 155 5.42 -31.67 -25.60
C LEU A 155 5.57 -31.82 -24.07
N PHE A 156 5.01 -32.89 -23.53
CA PHE A 156 4.96 -33.15 -22.07
C PHE A 156 6.25 -33.77 -21.51
N GLU A 157 7.22 -34.07 -22.35
CA GLU A 157 8.55 -34.53 -21.92
C GLU A 157 9.52 -33.34 -21.81
N PRO A 158 10.56 -33.42 -20.96
CA PRO A 158 11.53 -32.35 -20.83
C PRO A 158 12.15 -31.92 -22.16
N TRP A 159 12.31 -30.61 -22.33
CA TRP A 159 12.83 -30.00 -23.55
C TRP A 159 14.35 -30.14 -23.63
N ARG A 160 14.88 -30.10 -24.85
CA ARG A 160 16.32 -30.20 -25.05
C ARG A 160 16.97 -28.85 -24.73
N LYS A 161 17.85 -28.85 -23.72
CA LYS A 161 18.62 -27.69 -23.29
C LYS A 161 19.91 -27.52 -24.10
N PHE A 162 20.18 -26.30 -24.51
CA PHE A 162 21.38 -25.85 -25.21
C PHE A 162 22.01 -24.68 -24.47
N VAL A 163 23.34 -24.60 -24.54
CA VAL A 163 24.12 -23.56 -23.85
C VAL A 163 24.52 -22.50 -24.85
N ILE A 164 23.98 -21.29 -24.71
CA ILE A 164 24.44 -20.12 -25.48
C ILE A 164 25.79 -19.68 -24.91
N GLN A 165 25.84 -19.48 -23.60
CA GLN A 165 27.04 -19.04 -22.89
C GLN A 165 26.93 -19.38 -21.40
N THR A 166 28.08 -19.49 -20.72
CA THR A 166 28.15 -19.61 -19.26
C THR A 166 29.25 -18.72 -18.69
N GLY A 167 29.16 -18.45 -17.38
CA GLY A 167 30.17 -17.70 -16.61
C GLY A 167 29.91 -16.20 -16.56
N PHE A 168 28.83 -15.73 -17.20
CA PHE A 168 28.33 -14.37 -17.15
C PHE A 168 26.81 -14.45 -17.29
N ALA A 169 26.04 -13.58 -16.63
CA ALA A 169 24.60 -13.42 -16.84
C ALA A 169 24.22 -12.06 -16.27
N GLU A 170 23.42 -11.33 -17.02
CA GLU A 170 22.97 -9.99 -16.65
C GLU A 170 21.47 -10.05 -16.42
N GLU A 171 20.82 -8.94 -16.16
CA GLU A 171 19.35 -8.90 -16.21
C GLU A 171 18.90 -8.52 -17.61
N GLY A 172 17.61 -8.71 -17.88
CA GLY A 172 17.02 -8.33 -19.15
C GLY A 172 17.47 -9.22 -20.31
N ILE A 173 16.50 -9.63 -21.12
CA ILE A 173 16.77 -10.29 -22.38
C ILE A 173 15.90 -9.70 -23.47
N ALA A 174 16.46 -9.55 -24.66
CA ALA A 174 15.73 -9.21 -25.85
C ALA A 174 16.34 -9.93 -27.06
N VAL A 175 15.55 -10.14 -28.11
CA VAL A 175 15.96 -10.83 -29.33
C VAL A 175 15.61 -9.99 -30.55
N GLY A 176 16.56 -9.84 -31.47
CA GLY A 176 16.34 -9.06 -32.70
C GLY A 176 17.50 -9.22 -33.69
N ASP A 177 17.22 -8.97 -34.97
CA ASP A 177 18.24 -8.95 -36.03
C ASP A 177 18.97 -7.61 -35.98
N LEU A 178 20.10 -7.55 -35.26
CA LEU A 178 20.84 -6.32 -35.03
C LEU A 178 21.71 -5.97 -36.23
N ASN A 179 22.16 -6.97 -36.99
CA ASN A 179 23.14 -6.78 -38.05
C ASN A 179 22.53 -6.80 -39.47
N GLY A 180 21.27 -7.20 -39.61
CA GLY A 180 20.50 -7.25 -40.85
C GLY A 180 20.78 -8.48 -41.73
N ASP A 181 21.36 -9.55 -41.18
CA ASP A 181 21.68 -10.79 -41.91
C ASP A 181 20.53 -11.80 -41.94
N GLY A 182 19.39 -11.48 -41.32
CA GLY A 182 18.23 -12.34 -41.22
C GLY A 182 18.35 -13.43 -40.14
N LYS A 183 19.36 -13.36 -39.27
CA LYS A 183 19.46 -14.17 -38.06
C LYS A 183 19.23 -13.31 -36.83
N TRP A 184 18.88 -13.99 -35.75
CA TRP A 184 18.51 -13.33 -34.51
C TRP A 184 19.68 -13.27 -33.55
N GLU A 185 20.02 -12.07 -33.09
CA GLU A 185 20.92 -11.86 -31.96
C GLU A 185 20.15 -11.85 -30.64
N ILE A 186 20.83 -12.26 -29.57
CA ILE A 186 20.33 -12.16 -28.20
C ILE A 186 21.05 -11.01 -27.50
N VAL A 187 20.31 -10.06 -26.94
CA VAL A 187 20.82 -9.00 -26.08
C VAL A 187 20.55 -9.38 -24.63
N SER A 188 21.54 -9.23 -23.76
CA SER A 188 21.39 -9.35 -22.32
C SER A 188 22.35 -8.36 -21.67
N GLY A 189 21.82 -7.50 -20.78
CA GLY A 189 22.52 -6.34 -20.23
C GLY A 189 23.34 -5.54 -21.27
N PRO A 190 24.55 -5.01 -20.95
CA PRO A 190 25.45 -4.34 -21.90
C PRO A 190 26.03 -5.19 -23.04
N ASP A 191 25.64 -6.46 -23.17
CA ASP A 191 26.15 -7.39 -24.17
C ASP A 191 25.11 -7.84 -25.20
N TYR A 192 25.61 -8.32 -26.32
CA TYR A 192 24.83 -9.09 -27.29
C TYR A 192 25.61 -10.31 -27.81
N TYR A 193 24.88 -11.32 -28.23
CA TYR A 193 25.41 -12.62 -28.62
C TYR A 193 24.99 -12.92 -30.06
N LEU A 194 25.99 -13.15 -30.91
CA LEU A 194 25.80 -13.49 -32.32
C LEU A 194 25.44 -14.96 -32.49
N CYS A 195 24.38 -15.21 -33.25
CA CYS A 195 23.98 -16.55 -33.62
C CYS A 195 25.09 -17.24 -34.43
N PRO A 196 25.46 -18.50 -34.11
CA PRO A 196 26.44 -19.27 -34.86
C PRO A 196 26.10 -19.36 -36.35
N GLU A 197 27.12 -19.55 -37.19
CA GLU A 197 26.88 -19.90 -38.59
C GLU A 197 26.23 -21.29 -38.70
N GLY A 198 24.99 -21.33 -39.19
CA GLY A 198 24.25 -22.56 -39.45
C GLY A 198 23.21 -22.86 -38.38
N ASP A 199 23.59 -23.61 -37.35
CA ASP A 199 22.68 -24.14 -36.33
C ASP A 199 22.68 -23.25 -35.07
N PRO A 200 21.56 -22.57 -34.71
CA PRO A 200 21.47 -21.72 -33.52
C PRO A 200 21.63 -22.52 -32.21
N PHE A 201 21.46 -23.84 -32.27
CA PHE A 201 21.65 -24.75 -31.14
C PHE A 201 23.10 -25.21 -30.96
N ALA A 202 24.02 -24.77 -31.82
CA ALA A 202 25.45 -24.96 -31.62
C ALA A 202 25.99 -23.95 -30.59
N GLY A 203 26.55 -24.43 -29.48
CA GLY A 203 27.13 -23.56 -28.44
C GLY A 203 28.67 -23.55 -28.47
N PRO A 204 29.32 -22.50 -27.93
CA PRO A 204 28.75 -21.24 -27.43
C PRO A 204 28.61 -20.15 -28.52
N TRP A 205 27.67 -19.22 -28.32
CA TRP A 205 27.48 -18.05 -29.18
C TRP A 205 28.60 -17.01 -28.96
N GLN A 206 28.88 -16.18 -29.97
CA GLN A 206 29.93 -15.17 -29.86
C GLN A 206 29.43 -13.92 -29.13
N ARG A 207 29.95 -13.67 -27.92
CA ARG A 207 29.71 -12.44 -27.16
C ARG A 207 30.35 -11.20 -27.80
N LYS A 208 29.62 -10.09 -27.78
CA LYS A 208 30.04 -8.73 -28.13
C LYS A 208 29.50 -7.76 -27.07
N VAL A 209 30.21 -6.65 -26.85
CA VAL A 209 29.82 -5.61 -25.89
C VAL A 209 29.38 -4.38 -26.68
N PHE A 210 28.18 -3.87 -26.44
CA PHE A 210 27.70 -2.62 -27.06
C PHE A 210 27.79 -1.43 -26.10
N ALA A 211 27.66 -1.67 -24.79
CA ALA A 211 27.65 -0.64 -23.75
C ALA A 211 28.76 -0.85 -22.70
N PRO A 212 30.06 -0.67 -23.05
CA PRO A 212 31.18 -0.98 -22.17
C PRO A 212 31.29 -0.13 -20.89
N ASN A 213 30.49 0.94 -20.78
CA ASN A 213 30.46 1.85 -19.64
C ASN A 213 29.17 1.71 -18.81
N PHE A 214 28.32 0.72 -19.09
CA PHE A 214 27.21 0.34 -18.23
C PHE A 214 27.66 -0.69 -17.20
N ARG A 215 27.08 -0.62 -16.01
CA ARG A 215 27.26 -1.64 -14.98
C ARG A 215 26.48 -2.91 -15.33
N GLU A 216 26.85 -4.01 -14.68
CA GLU A 216 26.09 -5.24 -14.65
C GLU A 216 24.65 -5.01 -14.16
N MET A 217 23.73 -5.96 -14.37
CA MET A 217 22.31 -5.86 -13.95
C MET A 217 21.60 -4.65 -14.55
N SER A 218 21.30 -4.77 -15.84
CA SER A 218 20.57 -3.77 -16.60
C SER A 218 19.37 -4.39 -17.27
N ARG A 219 18.27 -3.67 -17.43
CA ARG A 219 17.16 -4.09 -18.30
C ARG A 219 17.41 -3.58 -19.72
N VAL A 220 16.98 -4.35 -20.72
CA VAL A 220 17.13 -4.01 -22.14
C VAL A 220 15.80 -4.12 -22.89
N ALA A 221 15.62 -3.27 -23.90
CA ALA A 221 14.52 -3.32 -24.84
C ALA A 221 15.01 -2.93 -26.25
N LEU A 222 14.34 -3.42 -27.29
CA LEU A 222 14.72 -3.19 -28.70
C LEU A 222 13.63 -2.38 -29.42
N VAL A 223 14.04 -1.31 -30.12
CA VAL A 223 13.15 -0.50 -30.95
C VAL A 223 13.96 0.27 -32.01
N ASP A 224 13.46 0.41 -33.24
CA ASP A 224 14.13 1.21 -34.29
C ASP A 224 13.84 2.71 -34.08
N ILE A 225 14.70 3.38 -33.29
CA ILE A 225 14.57 4.80 -32.96
C ILE A 225 14.99 5.67 -34.15
N THR A 226 16.02 5.25 -34.87
CA THR A 226 16.56 6.01 -36.02
C THR A 226 15.71 5.91 -37.30
N GLY A 227 14.85 4.90 -37.38
CA GLY A 227 14.08 4.56 -38.58
C GLY A 227 14.96 3.98 -39.70
N ASN A 228 16.04 3.27 -39.35
CA ASN A 228 16.99 2.68 -40.30
C ASN A 228 16.64 1.23 -40.69
N GLY A 229 15.58 0.66 -40.10
CA GLY A 229 15.09 -0.69 -40.37
C GLY A 229 15.76 -1.77 -39.53
N ARG A 230 16.66 -1.42 -38.61
CA ARG A 230 17.26 -2.32 -37.62
C ARG A 230 17.00 -1.78 -36.21
N PRO A 231 16.82 -2.64 -35.20
CA PRO A 231 16.55 -2.18 -33.86
C PRO A 231 17.78 -1.48 -33.25
N ASP A 232 17.53 -0.37 -32.58
CA ASP A 232 18.42 0.24 -31.59
C ASP A 232 18.19 -0.42 -30.22
N ILE A 233 19.15 -0.29 -29.30
CA ILE A 233 19.06 -0.91 -27.96
C ILE A 233 18.80 0.17 -26.90
N VAL A 234 17.71 0.05 -26.15
CA VAL A 234 17.46 0.84 -24.94
C VAL A 234 17.93 0.02 -23.74
N ILE A 235 18.67 0.64 -22.83
CA ILE A 235 19.22 -0.01 -21.65
C ILE A 235 19.10 0.89 -20.41
N VAL A 236 18.75 0.29 -19.27
CA VAL A 236 18.71 0.95 -17.96
C VAL A 236 19.39 0.12 -16.90
N GLU A 237 20.24 0.74 -16.07
CA GLU A 237 20.83 0.09 -14.91
C GLU A 237 19.75 -0.13 -13.83
N SER A 238 19.35 -1.39 -13.60
CA SER A 238 18.13 -1.72 -12.85
C SER A 238 18.34 -1.87 -11.35
N GLU A 239 19.56 -2.13 -10.90
CA GLU A 239 19.86 -2.49 -9.51
C GLU A 239 20.70 -1.45 -8.76
N TYR A 240 20.55 -0.18 -9.11
CA TYR A 240 21.31 0.93 -8.53
C TYR A 240 20.42 2.10 -8.11
N VAL A 241 20.83 2.79 -7.04
CA VAL A 241 20.14 3.99 -6.55
C VAL A 241 20.31 5.20 -7.49
N ASP A 242 21.30 5.14 -8.37
CA ASP A 242 21.73 6.20 -9.30
C ASP A 242 21.74 5.70 -10.76
N GLY A 243 20.80 4.82 -11.11
CA GLY A 243 20.76 4.15 -12.40
C GLY A 243 20.67 5.12 -13.57
N LYS A 244 21.38 4.78 -14.66
CA LYS A 244 21.37 5.50 -15.94
C LYS A 244 20.45 4.81 -16.94
N LEU A 245 19.67 5.60 -17.68
CA LEU A 245 18.90 5.19 -18.86
C LEU A 245 19.54 5.78 -20.12
N SER A 246 19.79 4.96 -21.13
CA SER A 246 20.31 5.39 -22.43
C SER A 246 19.76 4.53 -23.57
N TRP A 247 19.89 5.03 -24.79
CA TRP A 247 19.72 4.21 -25.99
C TRP A 247 21.00 4.21 -26.82
N PHE A 248 21.24 3.12 -27.55
CA PHE A 248 22.41 2.91 -28.38
C PHE A 248 22.00 2.80 -29.83
N GLU A 249 22.45 3.76 -30.62
CA GLU A 249 22.23 3.81 -32.06
C GLU A 249 22.97 2.68 -32.76
N ASN A 250 22.23 1.85 -33.48
CA ASN A 250 22.73 0.72 -34.23
C ASN A 250 23.30 1.15 -35.58
N ARG A 251 24.62 1.23 -35.62
CA ARG A 251 25.42 1.58 -36.81
C ARG A 251 26.27 0.39 -37.30
N ILE A 252 25.93 -0.84 -36.93
CA ILE A 252 26.71 -2.05 -37.30
C ILE A 252 26.97 -2.11 -38.81
N VAL A 253 25.99 -1.71 -39.62
CA VAL A 253 26.08 -1.71 -41.09
C VAL A 253 26.74 -0.45 -41.63
N GLU A 254 26.40 0.72 -41.10
CA GLU A 254 26.87 2.02 -41.62
C GLU A 254 28.31 2.34 -41.20
N ASP A 255 28.74 1.89 -40.02
CA ASP A 255 30.05 2.15 -39.44
C ASP A 255 30.52 0.97 -38.56
N PRO A 256 30.99 -0.14 -39.17
CA PRO A 256 31.39 -1.35 -38.43
C PRO A 256 32.53 -1.14 -37.43
N ASP A 257 33.33 -0.08 -37.59
CA ASP A 257 34.42 0.28 -36.66
C ASP A 257 33.90 0.99 -35.40
N CYS A 258 32.70 1.61 -35.49
CA CYS A 258 31.99 2.27 -34.40
C CYS A 258 30.50 1.88 -34.43
N PRO A 259 30.18 0.59 -34.18
CA PRO A 259 28.85 0.03 -34.45
C PRO A 259 27.75 0.54 -33.51
N TRP A 260 28.12 1.17 -32.39
CA TRP A 260 27.20 1.60 -31.35
C TRP A 260 27.55 3.01 -30.88
N VAL A 261 26.56 3.91 -30.87
CA VAL A 261 26.70 5.27 -30.33
C VAL A 261 25.70 5.46 -29.19
N GLU A 262 26.21 5.76 -27.99
CA GLU A 262 25.38 6.01 -26.80
C GLU A 262 24.72 7.39 -26.86
N HIS A 263 23.44 7.42 -26.53
CA HIS A 263 22.65 8.63 -26.32
C HIS A 263 21.97 8.54 -24.94
N GLU A 264 22.45 9.34 -23.99
CA GLU A 264 21.92 9.38 -22.62
C GLU A 264 20.53 10.05 -22.58
N ILE A 265 19.58 9.45 -21.84
CA ILE A 265 18.23 9.99 -21.66
C ILE A 265 18.06 10.57 -20.24
N GLU A 266 18.43 9.80 -19.21
CA GLU A 266 18.17 10.18 -17.81
C GLU A 266 19.17 9.50 -16.84
N ARG A 267 19.37 10.13 -15.67
CA ARG A 267 20.16 9.60 -14.55
C ARG A 267 19.39 9.70 -13.24
N ASP A 268 20.00 9.17 -12.17
CA ASP A 268 19.46 9.16 -10.82
C ASP A 268 18.13 8.40 -10.71
N LEU A 269 17.96 7.36 -11.55
CA LEU A 269 16.83 6.47 -11.50
C LEU A 269 17.05 5.43 -10.40
N TYR A 270 16.13 5.41 -9.44
CA TYR A 270 16.27 4.54 -8.28
C TYR A 270 15.76 3.14 -8.57
N PHE A 271 16.67 2.19 -8.73
CA PHE A 271 16.33 0.78 -8.95
C PHE A 271 15.28 0.62 -10.05
N ALA A 272 15.61 1.13 -11.25
CA ALA A 272 14.70 1.18 -12.39
C ALA A 272 14.55 -0.21 -13.03
N HIS A 273 13.76 -1.05 -12.38
CA HIS A 273 13.68 -2.48 -12.66
C HIS A 273 12.50 -2.84 -13.60
N SER A 274 11.92 -1.85 -14.28
CA SER A 274 10.95 -2.06 -15.36
C SER A 274 11.32 -1.20 -16.56
N LEU A 275 11.38 -1.79 -17.75
CA LEU A 275 11.70 -1.11 -19.00
C LEU A 275 10.81 -1.67 -20.12
N ASP A 276 10.23 -0.77 -20.90
CA ASP A 276 9.49 -1.11 -22.12
C ASP A 276 9.71 -0.01 -23.17
N ALA A 277 9.86 -0.38 -24.43
CA ALA A 277 10.12 0.55 -25.52
C ALA A 277 9.25 0.20 -26.74
N ARG A 278 8.55 1.19 -27.29
CA ARG A 278 7.56 1.00 -28.34
C ARG A 278 7.69 2.06 -29.42
N ILE A 279 7.25 1.71 -30.63
CA ILE A 279 7.11 2.63 -31.76
C ILE A 279 5.67 2.58 -32.27
N ASP A 280 5.08 3.75 -32.48
CA ASP A 280 3.74 3.85 -33.05
C ASP A 280 3.76 3.91 -34.59
N ALA A 281 2.58 3.86 -35.20
CA ALA A 281 2.45 3.90 -36.66
C ALA A 281 2.94 5.21 -37.32
N SER A 282 3.13 6.29 -36.54
CA SER A 282 3.71 7.55 -37.01
C SER A 282 5.25 7.53 -36.98
N GLY A 283 5.85 6.51 -36.36
CA GLY A 283 7.28 6.43 -36.09
C GLY A 283 7.70 7.15 -34.82
N SER A 284 6.75 7.53 -33.95
CA SER A 284 7.06 8.10 -32.65
C SER A 284 7.43 6.99 -31.67
N VAL A 285 8.50 7.21 -30.90
CA VAL A 285 9.01 6.24 -29.93
C VAL A 285 8.56 6.64 -28.53
N SER A 286 8.17 5.66 -27.71
CA SER A 286 7.96 5.82 -26.27
C SER A 286 8.78 4.80 -25.48
N ILE A 287 9.42 5.26 -24.40
CA ILE A 287 10.16 4.45 -23.44
C ILE A 287 9.50 4.63 -22.08
N PHE A 288 9.08 3.53 -21.46
CA PHE A 288 8.55 3.49 -20.10
C PHE A 288 9.58 2.92 -19.14
N VAL A 289 9.69 3.55 -17.96
CA VAL A 289 10.55 3.09 -16.86
C VAL A 289 9.82 3.23 -15.53
N ALA A 290 9.96 2.24 -14.64
CA ALA A 290 9.46 2.34 -13.27
C ALA A 290 10.56 2.10 -12.23
N GLU A 291 10.61 2.96 -11.22
CA GLU A 291 11.49 2.85 -10.05
C GLU A 291 10.89 1.92 -8.99
N MET A 292 11.73 1.19 -8.27
CA MET A 292 11.32 0.41 -7.10
C MET A 292 10.97 1.29 -5.91
N ALA A 293 9.90 0.92 -5.20
CA ALA A 293 9.56 1.50 -3.90
C ALA A 293 10.59 1.12 -2.82
N LYS A 294 11.17 -0.07 -2.92
CA LYS A 294 12.24 -0.58 -2.05
C LYS A 294 13.27 -1.27 -2.91
N GLY A 295 14.47 -0.68 -2.99
CA GLY A 295 15.64 -1.30 -3.62
C GLY A 295 16.16 -2.50 -2.82
N GLY A 296 16.97 -3.35 -3.44
CA GLY A 296 17.63 -4.46 -2.74
C GLY A 296 18.87 -4.04 -1.92
N TRP A 297 19.64 -5.02 -1.46
CA TRP A 297 20.94 -4.85 -0.78
C TRP A 297 20.93 -3.88 0.41
N GLY A 298 19.82 -3.78 1.13
CA GLY A 298 19.67 -2.89 2.28
C GLY A 298 19.48 -1.41 1.92
N SER A 299 19.22 -1.09 0.65
CA SER A 299 18.99 0.29 0.20
C SER A 299 17.77 0.91 0.89
N PRO A 300 17.74 2.25 1.11
CA PRO A 300 16.60 2.91 1.74
C PRO A 300 15.28 2.67 1.00
N TYR A 301 14.16 2.92 1.68
CA TYR A 301 12.86 2.95 0.99
C TYR A 301 12.76 4.23 0.15
N ASN A 302 12.38 4.09 -1.13
CA ASN A 302 12.20 5.20 -2.06
C ASN A 302 10.78 5.76 -1.97
N TRP A 303 10.59 6.71 -1.07
CA TRP A 303 9.32 7.41 -0.90
C TRP A 303 8.93 8.29 -2.10
N ASN A 304 9.85 8.53 -3.02
CA ASN A 304 9.67 9.35 -4.21
C ASN A 304 9.55 8.54 -5.50
N ALA A 305 9.48 7.22 -5.41
CA ALA A 305 9.48 6.33 -6.57
C ALA A 305 8.50 6.79 -7.64
N LYS A 306 8.96 6.75 -8.89
CA LYS A 306 8.27 7.29 -10.05
C LYS A 306 8.02 6.21 -11.10
N LEU A 307 6.91 6.38 -11.81
CA LEU A 307 6.68 5.80 -13.12
C LEU A 307 6.89 6.91 -14.15
N LEU A 308 7.73 6.65 -15.14
CA LEU A 308 8.21 7.64 -16.09
C LEU A 308 7.94 7.17 -17.52
N GLU A 309 7.59 8.12 -18.38
CA GLU A 309 7.53 7.92 -19.82
C GLU A 309 8.37 8.98 -20.52
N PHE A 310 9.13 8.54 -21.52
CA PHE A 310 9.93 9.38 -22.40
C PHE A 310 9.45 9.17 -23.83
N SER A 311 9.05 10.23 -24.53
CA SER A 311 8.62 10.15 -25.93
C SER A 311 9.52 10.96 -26.86
N SER A 312 9.74 10.46 -28.06
CA SER A 312 10.50 11.12 -29.12
C SER A 312 9.73 11.07 -30.43
N HIS A 313 9.61 12.22 -31.08
CA HIS A 313 8.93 12.37 -32.39
C HIS A 313 9.92 12.68 -33.54
N ASP A 314 11.22 12.74 -33.25
CA ASP A 314 12.24 13.19 -34.19
C ASP A 314 13.47 12.26 -34.23
N ARG A 315 13.22 10.96 -34.02
CA ARG A 315 14.19 9.87 -34.11
C ARG A 315 15.30 9.97 -33.05
N GLY A 316 14.89 10.15 -31.80
CA GLY A 316 15.77 10.13 -30.63
C GLY A 316 16.58 11.39 -30.39
N LYS A 317 16.35 12.46 -31.17
CA LYS A 317 17.11 13.73 -31.03
C LYS A 317 16.61 14.56 -29.86
N ASN A 318 15.31 14.54 -29.59
CA ASN A 318 14.70 15.21 -28.46
C ASN A 318 13.72 14.28 -27.76
N TRP A 319 13.73 14.34 -26.42
CA TRP A 319 12.85 13.53 -25.57
C TRP A 319 11.95 14.42 -24.73
N GLN A 320 10.65 14.16 -24.78
CA GLN A 320 9.69 14.69 -23.84
C GLN A 320 9.55 13.72 -22.67
N ARG A 321 9.78 14.21 -21.45
CA ARG A 321 9.68 13.45 -20.21
C ARG A 321 8.37 13.72 -19.50
N VAL A 322 7.67 12.66 -19.11
CA VAL A 322 6.41 12.72 -18.34
C VAL A 322 6.54 11.85 -17.09
N VAL A 323 6.14 12.38 -15.93
CA VAL A 323 5.96 11.59 -14.71
C VAL A 323 4.53 11.09 -14.70
N LEU A 324 4.33 9.80 -14.93
CA LEU A 324 3.02 9.17 -14.91
C LEU A 324 2.48 9.11 -13.48
N TYR A 325 3.32 8.68 -12.53
CA TYR A 325 2.95 8.58 -11.11
C TYR A 325 4.16 8.86 -10.22
N GLN A 326 3.92 9.36 -8.99
CA GLN A 326 4.96 9.57 -7.99
C GLN A 326 4.46 9.24 -6.57
N GLY A 327 5.30 8.60 -5.77
CA GLY A 327 5.06 8.33 -4.34
C GLY A 327 4.83 6.87 -3.99
N SER A 328 4.85 5.99 -5.00
CA SER A 328 4.85 4.53 -4.90
C SER A 328 5.47 3.98 -6.17
N GLY A 329 6.38 3.04 -6.01
CA GLY A 329 7.06 2.35 -7.10
C GLY A 329 6.65 0.89 -7.17
N THR A 330 7.34 0.13 -8.02
CA THR A 330 7.09 -1.29 -8.28
C THR A 330 8.39 -2.00 -8.61
N HIS A 331 8.47 -3.31 -8.36
CA HIS A 331 9.62 -4.12 -8.76
C HIS A 331 9.61 -4.41 -10.25
N GLN A 332 8.47 -4.88 -10.74
CA GLN A 332 8.28 -5.19 -12.15
C GLN A 332 6.95 -4.60 -12.57
N ALA A 333 6.89 -4.09 -13.78
CA ALA A 333 5.69 -3.57 -14.38
C ALA A 333 5.63 -3.81 -15.88
N LEU A 334 4.41 -3.96 -16.38
CA LEU A 334 4.06 -4.14 -17.77
C LEU A 334 2.98 -3.11 -18.15
N ARG A 335 3.05 -2.58 -19.37
CA ARG A 335 1.97 -1.76 -19.94
C ARG A 335 1.01 -2.66 -20.71
N TYR A 336 -0.26 -2.66 -20.32
CA TYR A 336 -1.28 -3.52 -20.90
C TYR A 336 -2.67 -2.89 -20.71
N ASP A 337 -3.53 -2.98 -21.72
CA ASP A 337 -4.94 -2.60 -21.65
C ASP A 337 -5.73 -3.71 -20.94
N VAL A 338 -5.86 -3.62 -19.61
CA VAL A 338 -6.39 -4.72 -18.79
C VAL A 338 -7.91 -4.76 -18.75
N ASP A 339 -8.58 -3.66 -19.09
CA ASP A 339 -10.04 -3.58 -19.11
C ASP A 339 -10.63 -3.33 -20.51
N ARG A 340 -9.77 -3.33 -21.53
CA ARG A 340 -10.12 -3.25 -22.96
C ARG A 340 -10.83 -1.95 -23.33
N ASP A 341 -10.49 -0.86 -22.63
CA ASP A 341 -11.00 0.48 -22.96
C ASP A 341 -10.17 1.20 -24.05
N GLY A 342 -9.08 0.57 -24.51
CA GLY A 342 -8.17 1.09 -25.52
C GLY A 342 -7.07 1.98 -24.97
N ILE A 343 -6.99 2.15 -23.65
CA ILE A 343 -5.92 2.84 -22.94
C ILE A 343 -5.17 1.79 -22.13
N GLU A 344 -3.84 1.81 -22.22
CA GLU A 344 -3.04 0.88 -21.44
C GLU A 344 -2.86 1.35 -19.99
N GLU A 345 -3.05 0.44 -19.06
CA GLU A 345 -2.65 0.58 -17.67
C GLU A 345 -1.19 0.19 -17.48
N VAL A 346 -0.61 0.57 -16.33
CA VAL A 346 0.62 -0.04 -15.83
C VAL A 346 0.24 -1.07 -14.78
N VAL A 347 0.45 -2.35 -15.06
CA VAL A 347 0.29 -3.45 -14.11
C VAL A 347 1.64 -3.70 -13.44
N GLY A 348 1.69 -3.80 -12.13
CA GLY A 348 2.93 -4.02 -11.41
C GLY A 348 2.78 -4.83 -10.12
N LYS A 349 3.93 -5.17 -9.53
CA LYS A 349 4.02 -5.88 -8.25
C LYS A 349 5.24 -5.43 -7.45
N GLU A 350 5.10 -5.34 -6.12
CA GLU A 350 6.21 -5.07 -5.20
C GLU A 350 6.97 -6.35 -4.81
N TRP A 351 8.30 -6.24 -4.60
CA TRP A 351 9.15 -7.31 -4.07
C TRP A 351 9.21 -7.27 -2.53
N GLY A 352 9.30 -8.43 -1.86
CA GLY A 352 8.75 -8.56 -0.50
C GLY A 352 9.49 -9.33 0.59
N LEU A 353 10.78 -9.71 0.50
CA LEU A 353 11.39 -10.59 1.52
C LEU A 353 11.62 -9.94 2.90
N GLU A 354 12.02 -8.66 2.97
CA GLU A 354 12.36 -8.01 4.25
C GLU A 354 11.22 -7.17 4.86
N LEU A 355 10.27 -6.71 4.04
CA LEU A 355 9.19 -5.81 4.48
C LEU A 355 7.83 -6.49 4.63
N ARG A 356 7.68 -7.76 4.21
CA ARG A 356 6.38 -8.48 4.19
C ARG A 356 5.26 -7.67 3.52
N THR A 357 5.60 -6.84 2.54
CA THR A 357 4.66 -5.98 1.81
C THR A 357 4.57 -6.34 0.33
N PRO A 358 4.47 -7.62 -0.10
CA PRO A 358 4.08 -7.86 -1.48
C PRO A 358 2.71 -7.19 -1.72
N LYS A 359 2.57 -6.56 -2.87
CA LYS A 359 1.33 -5.93 -3.35
C LYS A 359 1.23 -6.17 -4.85
N VAL A 360 0.02 -6.43 -5.33
CA VAL A 360 -0.32 -6.38 -6.75
C VAL A 360 -0.97 -5.03 -7.02
N GLN A 361 -0.44 -4.30 -7.99
CA GLN A 361 -0.73 -2.88 -8.22
C GLN A 361 -1.13 -2.65 -9.67
N ILE A 362 -2.06 -1.74 -9.90
CA ILE A 362 -2.39 -1.24 -11.23
C ILE A 362 -2.44 0.27 -11.14
N TRP A 363 -1.70 0.97 -12.01
CA TRP A 363 -1.88 2.40 -12.22
C TRP A 363 -2.80 2.58 -13.41
N LYS A 364 -3.95 3.21 -13.18
CA LYS A 364 -4.92 3.54 -14.20
C LYS A 364 -4.96 5.03 -14.48
N LYS A 365 -4.98 5.41 -15.75
CA LYS A 365 -5.12 6.80 -16.15
C LYS A 365 -6.48 7.33 -15.73
N SER A 366 -6.51 8.54 -15.20
CA SER A 366 -7.71 9.24 -14.76
C SER A 366 -7.75 10.63 -15.40
N GLU A 367 -8.92 11.04 -15.87
CA GLU A 367 -9.08 12.34 -16.52
C GLU A 367 -8.96 13.49 -15.51
N GLU A 368 -9.42 13.29 -14.26
CA GLU A 368 -9.37 14.28 -13.19
C GLU A 368 -9.20 13.59 -11.81
N PRO A 369 -8.46 14.19 -10.86
CA PRO A 369 -8.37 13.66 -9.50
C PRO A 369 -9.72 13.75 -8.78
N LEU A 370 -10.13 12.66 -8.10
CA LEU A 370 -11.38 12.63 -7.32
C LEU A 370 -11.47 13.73 -6.26
N TRP A 371 -10.35 14.01 -5.57
CA TRP A 371 -10.29 15.05 -4.55
C TRP A 371 -9.14 15.99 -4.76
N THR A 372 -9.39 17.27 -4.53
CA THR A 372 -8.36 18.30 -4.39
C THR A 372 -8.42 18.90 -3.00
N PHE A 373 -7.25 19.07 -2.37
CA PHE A 373 -7.16 19.54 -0.99
C PHE A 373 -6.38 20.84 -0.90
N ARG A 374 -6.95 21.80 -0.15
CA ARG A 374 -6.21 22.95 0.36
C ARG A 374 -5.81 22.70 1.80
N HIS A 375 -4.51 22.52 2.01
CA HIS A 375 -3.93 22.48 3.35
C HIS A 375 -3.83 23.89 3.95
N ARG A 376 -4.18 24.01 5.24
CA ARG A 376 -3.86 25.16 6.07
C ARG A 376 -3.46 24.72 7.48
N PHE A 377 -2.65 25.54 8.13
CA PHE A 377 -2.48 25.46 9.57
C PHE A 377 -3.61 26.24 10.24
N ILE A 378 -4.33 25.62 11.18
CA ILE A 378 -5.27 26.31 12.07
C ILE A 378 -4.58 26.77 13.36
N ASP A 379 -3.46 26.13 13.74
CA ASP A 379 -2.50 26.65 14.72
C ASP A 379 -1.06 26.36 14.27
N ARG A 380 -0.14 27.26 14.62
CA ARG A 380 1.31 27.12 14.42
C ARG A 380 2.13 27.36 15.68
N ASP A 381 1.47 27.75 16.75
CA ASP A 381 2.08 28.15 18.01
C ASP A 381 1.39 27.44 19.18
N LYS A 382 0.87 26.22 18.95
CA LYS A 382 0.27 25.39 20.02
C LYS A 382 1.35 25.12 21.08
N PRO A 383 1.15 25.48 22.36
CA PRO A 383 2.21 25.47 23.35
C PRO A 383 2.86 24.11 23.62
N TYR A 384 2.14 23.01 23.44
CA TYR A 384 2.64 21.64 23.62
C TYR A 384 1.77 20.62 22.86
N THR A 385 2.25 19.38 22.74
CA THR A 385 1.53 18.29 22.06
C THR A 385 0.22 17.99 22.78
N GLY A 386 -0.87 17.91 22.01
CA GLY A 386 -2.11 17.29 22.49
C GLY A 386 -2.04 15.80 22.18
N ILE A 387 -2.70 14.97 22.97
CA ILE A 387 -2.76 13.52 22.72
C ILE A 387 -3.92 13.13 21.80
N ASP A 388 -4.90 14.02 21.59
CA ASP A 388 -6.07 13.79 20.74
C ASP A 388 -6.58 15.13 20.17
N ILE A 389 -7.43 15.02 19.14
CA ILE A 389 -8.15 16.10 18.46
C ILE A 389 -9.62 15.75 18.33
N LEU A 390 -10.52 16.65 18.70
CA LEU A 390 -11.96 16.40 18.72
C LEU A 390 -12.68 17.46 17.90
N ILE A 391 -13.92 17.14 17.54
CA ILE A 391 -14.83 18.01 16.80
C ILE A 391 -16.05 18.22 17.70
N SER A 392 -16.39 19.48 18.00
CA SER A 392 -17.51 19.85 18.87
C SER A 392 -17.90 21.30 18.62
N ASP A 393 -19.17 21.67 18.74
CA ASP A 393 -19.62 23.07 18.68
C ASP A 393 -19.47 23.72 20.06
N VAL A 394 -18.31 24.34 20.30
CA VAL A 394 -17.91 24.77 21.65
C VAL A 394 -18.65 26.03 22.09
N ASP A 395 -18.95 26.95 21.17
CA ASP A 395 -19.65 28.20 21.47
C ASP A 395 -21.15 28.21 21.12
N GLY A 396 -21.65 27.12 20.56
CA GLY A 396 -23.07 26.89 20.26
C GLY A 396 -23.56 27.72 19.08
N ASP A 397 -22.69 28.01 18.11
CA ASP A 397 -23.04 28.75 16.90
C ASP A 397 -23.55 27.88 15.74
N GLY A 398 -23.56 26.55 15.95
CA GLY A 398 -24.02 25.54 15.01
C GLY A 398 -22.96 25.12 13.99
N LEU A 399 -21.72 25.60 14.09
CA LEU A 399 -20.60 25.13 13.30
C LEU A 399 -19.67 24.27 14.16
N PRO A 400 -19.20 23.11 13.65
CA PRO A 400 -18.26 22.30 14.41
C PRO A 400 -16.91 23.02 14.50
N ASP A 401 -16.41 23.15 15.72
CA ASP A 401 -15.07 23.63 16.03
C ASP A 401 -14.09 22.46 16.15
N VAL A 402 -12.81 22.80 16.22
CA VAL A 402 -11.75 21.83 16.50
C VAL A 402 -11.25 22.03 17.92
N VAL A 403 -11.08 20.95 18.68
CA VAL A 403 -10.47 20.95 20.02
C VAL A 403 -9.21 20.10 19.98
N CYS A 404 -8.07 20.60 20.44
CA CYS A 404 -6.83 19.81 20.50
C CYS A 404 -6.01 20.26 21.70
N GLY A 405 -5.77 19.37 22.66
CA GLY A 405 -5.09 19.71 23.91
C GLY A 405 -5.95 20.56 24.84
N ALA A 406 -5.41 21.68 25.30
CA ALA A 406 -6.11 22.65 26.15
C ALA A 406 -6.75 23.81 25.39
N TRP A 407 -6.95 23.64 24.08
CA TRP A 407 -7.35 24.70 23.17
C TRP A 407 -8.45 24.26 22.23
N TRP A 408 -9.31 25.21 21.87
CA TRP A 408 -10.29 25.06 20.82
C TRP A 408 -10.14 26.16 19.76
N TYR A 409 -10.57 25.87 18.54
CA TYR A 409 -10.36 26.70 17.35
C TYR A 409 -11.69 26.95 16.66
N LYS A 410 -12.17 28.19 16.74
CA LYS A 410 -13.51 28.57 16.28
C LYS A 410 -13.66 28.52 14.76
N ASN A 411 -14.48 27.65 14.20
CA ASN A 411 -14.86 27.63 12.79
C ASN A 411 -15.72 28.87 12.44
N PRO A 412 -15.53 29.56 11.29
CA PRO A 412 -14.50 29.40 10.24
C PRO A 412 -13.29 30.30 10.43
N THR A 413 -13.21 31.03 11.55
CA THR A 413 -12.11 31.98 11.81
C THR A 413 -10.79 31.28 12.16
N TRP A 414 -10.89 30.05 12.67
CA TRP A 414 -9.83 29.26 13.28
C TRP A 414 -9.08 29.99 14.39
N GLN A 415 -9.74 30.95 15.04
CA GLN A 415 -9.17 31.64 16.19
C GLN A 415 -9.03 30.68 17.36
N ARG A 416 -7.82 30.61 17.94
CA ARG A 416 -7.54 29.81 19.13
C ARG A 416 -8.05 30.47 20.40
N PHE A 417 -8.69 29.67 21.24
CA PHE A 417 -9.06 29.99 22.61
C PHE A 417 -8.48 28.95 23.58
N THR A 418 -8.20 29.35 24.82
CA THR A 418 -7.65 28.45 25.86
C THR A 418 -8.74 28.06 26.83
N ILE A 419 -8.82 26.76 27.14
CA ILE A 419 -9.66 26.24 28.21
C ILE A 419 -8.84 26.30 29.51
N PRO A 420 -9.28 27.06 30.53
CA PRO A 420 -8.49 27.26 31.73
C PRO A 420 -8.37 25.99 32.57
N ASN A 421 -7.25 25.86 33.27
CA ASN A 421 -7.01 24.83 34.31
C ASN A 421 -7.08 23.36 33.87
N ILE A 422 -7.06 23.07 32.57
CA ILE A 422 -7.00 21.70 32.05
C ILE A 422 -5.75 21.47 31.21
N PHE A 423 -5.37 20.20 31.05
CA PHE A 423 -4.21 19.80 30.27
C PHE A 423 -4.60 19.32 28.88
N GLN A 424 -5.61 18.45 28.82
CA GLN A 424 -6.08 17.80 27.60
C GLN A 424 -7.58 17.56 27.70
N VAL A 425 -8.30 17.93 26.65
CA VAL A 425 -9.67 17.48 26.41
C VAL A 425 -9.68 16.06 25.86
N ILE A 426 -10.57 15.22 26.38
CA ILE A 426 -10.66 13.80 26.00
C ILE A 426 -12.03 13.42 25.41
N GLN A 427 -13.09 14.21 25.64
CA GLN A 427 -14.41 13.96 25.06
C GLN A 427 -15.29 15.22 25.10
N ALA A 428 -16.33 15.27 24.27
CA ALA A 428 -17.42 16.24 24.33
C ALA A 428 -18.79 15.52 24.34
N HIS A 429 -19.75 16.01 25.12
CA HIS A 429 -21.12 15.48 25.17
C HIS A 429 -22.06 16.44 25.91
N ASP A 430 -23.36 16.43 25.60
CA ASP A 430 -24.38 17.11 26.41
C ASP A 430 -24.64 16.34 27.71
N ILE A 431 -23.93 16.71 28.77
CA ILE A 431 -23.90 15.96 30.04
C ILE A 431 -25.09 16.35 30.91
N ASP A 432 -25.48 17.64 30.91
CA ASP A 432 -26.57 18.14 31.74
C ASP A 432 -27.93 18.30 31.04
N GLY A 433 -27.99 17.93 29.76
CA GLY A 433 -29.22 17.79 28.98
C GLY A 433 -29.81 19.11 28.51
N ASP A 434 -28.98 20.16 28.38
CA ASP A 434 -29.42 21.49 27.96
C ASP A 434 -29.34 21.72 26.44
N GLY A 435 -28.87 20.71 25.70
CA GLY A 435 -28.72 20.75 24.25
C GLY A 435 -27.40 21.35 23.75
N ARG A 436 -26.46 21.68 24.64
CA ARG A 436 -25.08 22.06 24.29
C ARG A 436 -24.11 21.01 24.78
N GLU A 437 -23.06 20.78 24.00
CA GLU A 437 -22.00 19.86 24.43
C GLU A 437 -21.11 20.52 25.49
N GLU A 438 -20.88 19.79 26.56
CA GLU A 438 -19.83 20.04 27.51
C GLU A 438 -18.57 19.27 27.20
N ILE A 439 -17.47 19.77 27.75
CA ILE A 439 -16.15 19.22 27.50
C ILE A 439 -15.66 18.42 28.70
N ILE A 440 -15.24 17.18 28.47
CA ILE A 440 -14.57 16.33 29.47
C ILE A 440 -13.07 16.41 29.24
N ALA A 441 -12.32 16.70 30.32
CA ALA A 441 -10.89 16.94 30.25
C ALA A 441 -10.15 16.38 31.46
N ILE A 442 -8.83 16.25 31.32
CA ILE A 442 -7.93 15.91 32.41
C ILE A 442 -7.16 17.13 32.92
N LYS A 443 -6.92 17.18 34.24
CA LYS A 443 -6.10 18.20 34.90
C LYS A 443 -4.60 17.89 34.71
N PRO A 444 -3.71 18.89 34.70
CA PRO A 444 -2.27 18.65 34.68
C PRO A 444 -1.76 18.09 36.02
N LYS A 445 -0.73 17.24 35.98
CA LYS A 445 0.08 16.93 37.17
C LYS A 445 0.92 18.17 37.54
N GLY A 446 0.53 18.88 38.60
CA GLY A 446 1.24 20.07 39.08
C GLY A 446 0.82 21.37 38.38
N HIS A 447 1.50 22.48 38.72
CA HIS A 447 1.00 23.83 38.43
C HIS A 447 1.63 24.55 37.23
N LYS A 448 2.74 24.05 36.67
CA LYS A 448 3.43 24.71 35.56
C LYS A 448 3.94 23.69 34.55
N ILE A 449 3.32 23.65 33.38
CA ILE A 449 3.70 22.77 32.27
C ILE A 449 5.02 23.27 31.68
N VAL A 450 5.96 22.35 31.48
CA VAL A 450 7.19 22.61 30.73
C VAL A 450 6.99 22.03 29.32
N PRO A 451 6.93 22.85 28.26
CA PRO A 451 6.62 22.37 26.91
C PRO A 451 7.49 21.23 26.40
N THR A 452 8.77 21.19 26.77
CA THR A 452 9.72 20.14 26.34
C THR A 452 9.56 18.82 27.09
N ASP A 453 8.80 18.82 28.18
CA ASP A 453 8.54 17.65 29.05
C ASP A 453 7.03 17.47 29.29
N TRP A 454 6.22 17.90 28.32
CA TRP A 454 4.76 17.94 28.44
C TRP A 454 4.14 16.60 28.86
N TYR A 455 4.73 15.48 28.41
CA TYR A 455 4.22 14.13 28.63
C TYR A 455 4.11 13.77 30.13
N THR A 456 5.02 14.26 30.98
CA THR A 456 5.00 13.97 32.42
C THR A 456 3.84 14.65 33.16
N TYR A 457 3.16 15.60 32.51
CA TYR A 457 2.04 16.36 33.06
C TYR A 457 0.67 15.70 32.80
N LEU A 458 0.59 14.67 31.97
CA LEU A 458 -0.63 13.88 31.76
C LEU A 458 -1.08 13.23 33.08
N SER A 459 -2.39 13.23 33.36
CA SER A 459 -2.97 12.69 34.58
C SER A 459 -4.28 11.94 34.31
N SER A 460 -4.77 11.24 35.33
CA SER A 460 -6.11 10.64 35.35
C SER A 460 -7.10 11.42 36.20
N GLU A 461 -6.87 12.69 36.47
CA GLU A 461 -7.81 13.53 37.22
C GLU A 461 -8.79 14.21 36.26
N ILE A 462 -10.05 13.76 36.25
CA ILE A 462 -11.05 14.03 35.22
C ILE A 462 -12.06 15.06 35.74
N VAL A 463 -12.39 16.02 34.88
CA VAL A 463 -13.42 17.05 35.09
C VAL A 463 -14.32 17.14 33.87
N TRP A 464 -15.54 17.65 34.04
CA TRP A 464 -16.32 18.20 32.94
C TRP A 464 -16.46 19.71 33.08
N LEU A 465 -16.54 20.40 31.94
CA LEU A 465 -16.57 21.85 31.85
C LEU A 465 -17.78 22.29 31.03
N LYS A 466 -18.59 23.15 31.64
CA LYS A 466 -19.72 23.79 30.97
C LYS A 466 -19.28 25.13 30.36
N PRO A 467 -19.42 25.33 29.05
CA PRO A 467 -19.15 26.63 28.43
C PRO A 467 -20.22 27.65 28.86
N VAL A 468 -19.80 28.74 29.53
CA VAL A 468 -20.70 29.87 29.89
C VAL A 468 -20.55 31.01 28.89
N ASP A 469 -19.31 31.45 28.69
CA ASP A 469 -18.90 32.37 27.63
C ASP A 469 -17.49 31.97 27.19
N PRO A 470 -17.35 30.91 26.37
CA PRO A 470 -16.06 30.33 26.04
C PRO A 470 -15.18 31.30 25.25
N LEU A 471 -15.76 32.29 24.55
CA LEU A 471 -15.06 33.37 23.86
C LEU A 471 -14.33 34.32 24.82
N LYS A 472 -14.84 34.46 26.06
CA LYS A 472 -14.17 35.18 27.15
C LYS A 472 -13.37 34.28 28.08
N GLY A 473 -13.37 32.96 27.82
CA GLY A 473 -12.73 31.97 28.69
C GLY A 473 -13.50 31.72 30.00
N GLU A 474 -14.82 31.93 30.00
CA GLU A 474 -15.69 31.67 31.16
C GLU A 474 -16.28 30.26 31.08
N TRP A 475 -15.94 29.43 32.07
CA TRP A 475 -16.32 28.02 32.16
C TRP A 475 -16.74 27.68 33.60
N GLU A 476 -17.73 26.82 33.77
CA GLU A 476 -17.97 26.14 35.04
C GLU A 476 -17.25 24.79 35.03
N GLU A 477 -16.48 24.49 36.08
CA GLU A 477 -15.72 23.24 36.20
C GLU A 477 -16.34 22.36 37.29
N TYR A 478 -16.53 21.08 36.98
CA TYR A 478 -17.08 20.09 37.88
C TYR A 478 -16.21 18.83 37.92
N TYR A 479 -15.88 18.37 39.13
CA TYR A 479 -14.99 17.22 39.32
C TYR A 479 -15.74 15.91 39.08
N ILE A 480 -15.24 15.08 38.15
CA ILE A 480 -15.78 13.73 37.90
C ILE A 480 -15.13 12.74 38.87
N GLY A 481 -13.79 12.68 38.88
CA GLY A 481 -13.08 11.67 39.65
C GLY A 481 -11.65 11.47 39.16
N ARG A 482 -10.99 10.46 39.74
CA ARG A 482 -9.65 10.05 39.32
C ARG A 482 -9.65 8.61 38.82
N GLY A 483 -9.14 8.40 37.61
CA GLY A 483 -8.91 7.09 37.01
C GLY A 483 -7.79 6.31 37.71
N MET A 484 -7.83 4.97 37.60
CA MET A 484 -6.81 4.09 38.18
C MET A 484 -5.53 4.03 37.35
N GLY A 485 -5.61 4.22 36.02
CA GLY A 485 -4.44 4.22 35.15
C GLY A 485 -3.67 5.55 35.16
N ASP A 486 -2.67 5.63 34.28
CA ASP A 486 -1.77 6.79 34.13
C ASP A 486 -2.47 8.05 33.57
N TRP A 487 -3.15 7.89 32.43
CA TRP A 487 -4.01 8.91 31.81
C TRP A 487 -4.98 8.25 30.81
N PRO A 488 -6.21 8.78 30.65
CA PRO A 488 -7.18 8.27 29.68
C PRO A 488 -6.69 8.48 28.25
N HIS A 489 -6.55 7.41 27.48
CA HIS A 489 -6.20 7.46 26.06
C HIS A 489 -7.45 7.35 25.17
N GLY A 490 -8.44 6.55 25.59
CA GLY A 490 -9.75 6.49 24.97
C GLY A 490 -10.82 6.89 25.97
N ALA A 491 -11.82 7.62 25.50
CA ALA A 491 -12.94 8.08 26.31
C ALA A 491 -14.21 8.18 25.48
N VAL A 492 -15.32 7.71 26.03
CA VAL A 492 -16.64 7.88 25.41
C VAL A 492 -17.73 8.12 26.44
N VAL A 493 -18.70 8.97 26.08
CA VAL A 493 -19.93 9.15 26.83
C VAL A 493 -21.06 8.42 26.10
N VAL A 494 -21.73 7.49 26.78
CA VAL A 494 -22.68 6.58 26.13
C VAL A 494 -23.88 6.24 27.05
N PRO A 495 -25.13 6.16 26.53
CA PRO A 495 -26.34 5.92 27.32
C PRO A 495 -26.57 4.44 27.69
N VAL A 496 -25.60 3.81 28.36
CA VAL A 496 -25.61 2.36 28.64
C VAL A 496 -26.04 1.97 30.06
N LEU A 497 -26.32 2.96 30.93
CA LEU A 497 -26.82 2.66 32.27
C LEU A 497 -28.34 2.41 32.26
N PRO A 498 -28.89 1.78 33.32
CA PRO A 498 -30.34 1.53 33.41
C PRO A 498 -31.16 2.79 33.14
N GLY A 499 -32.16 2.65 32.26
CA GLY A 499 -33.02 3.76 31.83
C GLY A 499 -32.41 4.65 30.74
N GLY A 500 -31.31 4.26 30.11
CA GLY A 500 -30.61 5.05 29.10
C GLY A 500 -29.78 6.20 29.68
N ARG A 501 -29.44 6.12 30.98
CA ARG A 501 -28.59 7.13 31.62
C ARG A 501 -27.17 7.06 31.07
N LEU A 502 -26.53 8.22 31.01
CA LEU A 502 -25.18 8.37 30.49
C LEU A 502 -24.13 7.76 31.43
N ALA A 503 -23.05 7.27 30.83
CA ALA A 503 -21.84 6.86 31.50
C ALA A 503 -20.63 7.38 30.71
N LEU A 504 -19.60 7.87 31.41
CA LEU A 504 -18.29 8.07 30.84
C LEU A 504 -17.48 6.78 31.00
N ILE A 505 -17.03 6.22 29.90
CA ILE A 505 -16.16 5.04 29.87
C ILE A 505 -14.78 5.48 29.42
N VAL A 506 -13.74 5.06 30.14
CA VAL A 506 -12.35 5.41 29.82
C VAL A 506 -11.45 4.18 29.77
N SER A 507 -10.52 4.21 28.82
CA SER A 507 -9.36 3.31 28.69
C SER A 507 -8.07 4.09 28.96
N TYR A 508 -7.05 3.42 29.46
CA TYR A 508 -5.77 4.04 29.84
C TYR A 508 -4.63 3.65 28.91
N HIS A 509 -3.70 4.57 28.66
CA HIS A 509 -2.49 4.28 27.89
C HIS A 509 -1.62 3.17 28.54
N SER A 510 -1.56 3.13 29.87
CA SER A 510 -0.83 2.10 30.63
C SER A 510 -1.40 0.67 30.56
N ALA A 511 -2.47 0.41 29.80
CA ALA A 511 -3.07 -0.93 29.65
C ALA A 511 -2.05 -2.03 29.35
N ASN A 512 -1.07 -1.71 28.50
CA ASN A 512 -0.07 -2.65 27.99
C ASN A 512 1.19 -2.75 28.87
N GLN A 513 1.26 -2.03 29.99
CA GLN A 513 2.44 -2.01 30.87
C GLN A 513 2.39 -3.05 32.00
N GLY A 514 1.40 -3.95 31.98
CA GLY A 514 1.28 -5.08 32.92
C GLY A 514 0.63 -4.74 34.27
N GLU A 515 0.17 -3.50 34.46
CA GLU A 515 -0.33 -2.99 35.76
C GLU A 515 -1.79 -3.35 36.08
N ARG A 516 -2.45 -4.23 35.30
CA ARG A 516 -3.89 -4.59 35.47
C ARG A 516 -4.82 -3.35 35.55
N HIS A 517 -4.50 -2.30 34.80
CA HIS A 517 -5.38 -1.15 34.61
C HIS A 517 -6.45 -1.54 33.60
N PHE A 518 -7.68 -1.73 34.05
CA PHE A 518 -8.84 -2.14 33.22
C PHE A 518 -9.69 -0.92 32.81
N PRO A 519 -10.53 -1.02 31.77
CA PRO A 519 -11.46 0.04 31.42
C PRO A 519 -12.40 0.34 32.59
N GLU A 520 -12.63 1.61 32.88
CA GLU A 520 -13.47 2.07 33.97
C GLU A 520 -14.70 2.80 33.45
N VAL A 521 -15.80 2.65 34.18
CA VAL A 521 -17.03 3.42 33.97
C VAL A 521 -17.23 4.37 35.14
N PHE A 522 -17.47 5.64 34.80
CA PHE A 522 -17.95 6.70 35.68
C PHE A 522 -19.42 6.94 35.36
N GLU A 523 -20.29 6.62 36.32
CA GLU A 523 -21.74 6.71 36.14
C GLU A 523 -22.18 8.17 36.31
N VAL A 524 -22.88 8.73 35.32
CA VAL A 524 -23.40 10.10 35.43
C VAL A 524 -24.52 10.10 36.49
N PRO A 525 -24.39 10.87 37.59
CA PRO A 525 -25.43 10.98 38.60
C PRO A 525 -26.63 11.78 38.07
N ASP A 526 -27.79 11.64 38.74
CA ASP A 526 -29.02 12.35 38.34
C ASP A 526 -28.84 13.87 38.28
N ASN A 527 -27.98 14.42 39.15
CA ASN A 527 -27.42 15.76 39.02
C ASN A 527 -25.93 15.62 38.65
N PRO A 528 -25.51 15.87 37.40
CA PRO A 528 -24.12 15.71 36.96
C PRO A 528 -23.08 16.54 37.72
N LYS A 529 -23.53 17.54 38.48
CA LYS A 529 -22.69 18.38 39.36
C LYS A 529 -22.32 17.69 40.68
N ASP A 530 -23.01 16.61 41.05
CA ASP A 530 -22.68 15.80 42.22
C ASP A 530 -21.33 15.12 42.00
N SER A 531 -20.48 15.12 43.03
CA SER A 531 -19.08 14.73 42.89
C SER A 531 -18.54 13.99 44.12
N PRO A 532 -17.63 13.00 43.96
CA PRO A 532 -17.21 12.40 42.68
C PRO A 532 -18.31 11.51 42.10
N TRP A 533 -18.26 11.27 40.79
CA TRP A 533 -19.15 10.31 40.12
C TRP A 533 -18.86 8.89 40.61
N PRO A 534 -19.90 8.04 40.79
CA PRO A 534 -19.72 6.63 41.09
C PRO A 534 -18.85 5.95 40.01
N LYS A 535 -17.87 5.16 40.43
CA LYS A 535 -16.89 4.53 39.54
C LYS A 535 -16.78 3.03 39.80
N ARG A 536 -16.60 2.25 38.74
CA ARG A 536 -16.24 0.82 38.81
C ARG A 536 -15.47 0.35 37.58
N VAL A 537 -14.82 -0.80 37.69
CA VAL A 537 -14.28 -1.51 36.53
C VAL A 537 -15.43 -1.95 35.62
N LEU A 538 -15.27 -1.74 34.32
CA LEU A 538 -16.22 -2.17 33.30
C LEU A 538 -16.11 -3.68 33.06
N VAL A 539 -14.90 -4.15 32.71
CA VAL A 539 -14.56 -5.54 32.41
C VAL A 539 -13.04 -5.75 32.54
N GLU A 540 -12.59 -6.93 32.94
CA GLU A 540 -11.16 -7.25 33.13
C GLU A 540 -10.52 -7.89 31.88
N ILE A 541 -10.30 -7.10 30.82
CA ILE A 541 -9.65 -7.55 29.56
C ILE A 541 -8.43 -6.67 29.22
N PRO A 542 -7.47 -7.16 28.43
CA PRO A 542 -6.54 -6.28 27.71
C PRO A 542 -7.31 -5.55 26.59
N TYR A 543 -7.13 -4.23 26.48
CA TYR A 543 -7.87 -3.37 25.54
C TYR A 543 -6.90 -2.52 24.72
N GLY A 544 -7.44 -1.86 23.68
CA GLY A 544 -6.71 -0.92 22.84
C GLY A 544 -6.90 0.54 23.28
N GLU A 545 -6.28 1.46 22.54
CA GLU A 545 -6.24 2.87 22.93
C GLU A 545 -7.60 3.57 22.78
N GLU A 546 -8.41 3.15 21.80
CA GLU A 546 -9.69 3.78 21.45
C GLU A 546 -10.91 2.93 21.86
N ILE A 547 -12.04 3.60 22.11
CA ILE A 547 -13.34 2.98 22.39
C ILE A 547 -14.39 3.58 21.44
N VAL A 548 -15.09 2.74 20.68
CA VAL A 548 -16.17 3.14 19.77
C VAL A 548 -17.48 2.49 20.20
N PRO A 549 -18.53 3.26 20.50
CA PRO A 549 -19.86 2.72 20.75
C PRO A 549 -20.59 2.50 19.42
N PHE A 550 -21.16 1.32 19.23
CA PHE A 550 -21.94 1.02 18.02
C PHE A 550 -22.93 -0.13 18.30
N ASP A 551 -24.11 -0.08 17.68
CA ASP A 551 -25.05 -1.21 17.67
C ASP A 551 -24.57 -2.23 16.64
N ILE A 552 -23.61 -3.06 17.05
CA ILE A 552 -22.88 -3.95 16.13
C ILE A 552 -23.70 -5.19 15.82
N ASN A 553 -24.64 -5.55 16.71
CA ASN A 553 -25.51 -6.72 16.59
C ASN A 553 -26.91 -6.43 16.04
N GLY A 554 -27.26 -5.15 15.84
CA GLY A 554 -28.54 -4.71 15.30
C GLY A 554 -29.72 -4.90 16.26
N ASP A 555 -29.46 -5.04 17.56
CA ASP A 555 -30.50 -5.25 18.58
C ASP A 555 -31.11 -3.93 19.11
N GLY A 556 -30.59 -2.79 18.67
CA GLY A 556 -31.01 -1.45 19.07
C GLY A 556 -30.32 -0.94 20.33
N ARG A 557 -29.35 -1.67 20.89
CA ARG A 557 -28.48 -1.22 21.99
C ARG A 557 -27.07 -0.99 21.49
N LEU A 558 -26.35 -0.11 22.19
CA LEU A 558 -24.95 0.16 21.86
C LEU A 558 -24.05 -0.84 22.57
N GLU A 559 -23.21 -1.52 21.78
CA GLU A 559 -22.04 -2.24 22.24
C GLU A 559 -20.82 -1.32 22.27
N LEU A 560 -19.71 -1.83 22.81
CA LEU A 560 -18.44 -1.12 22.85
C LEU A 560 -17.36 -1.92 22.13
N ILE A 561 -16.75 -1.32 21.12
CA ILE A 561 -15.59 -1.88 20.43
C ILE A 561 -14.34 -1.24 21.05
N MET A 562 -13.45 -2.06 21.59
CA MET A 562 -12.23 -1.60 22.25
C MET A 562 -11.05 -2.53 21.98
N GLY A 563 -10.07 -2.02 21.25
CA GLY A 563 -8.97 -2.85 20.74
C GLY A 563 -9.48 -4.04 19.93
N PRO A 564 -9.04 -5.28 20.21
CA PRO A 564 -9.46 -6.46 19.47
C PRO A 564 -10.80 -7.07 19.94
N TRP A 565 -11.59 -6.35 20.73
CA TRP A 565 -12.83 -6.86 21.35
C TRP A 565 -14.05 -6.04 20.94
N TRP A 566 -15.20 -6.71 20.88
CA TRP A 566 -16.49 -6.05 21.08
C TRP A 566 -17.12 -6.55 22.38
N LEU A 567 -17.76 -5.65 23.13
CA LEU A 567 -18.39 -5.94 24.41
C LEU A 567 -19.91 -5.90 24.26
N GLU A 568 -20.56 -7.04 24.46
CA GLU A 568 -22.01 -7.17 24.43
C GLU A 568 -22.63 -6.78 25.78
N SER A 569 -23.68 -5.95 25.75
CA SER A 569 -24.44 -5.61 26.96
C SER A 569 -25.54 -6.63 27.24
N VAL A 570 -25.22 -7.70 27.97
CA VAL A 570 -26.16 -8.78 28.33
C VAL A 570 -26.62 -8.66 29.78
N GLY A 571 -27.91 -8.36 30.00
CA GLY A 571 -28.52 -8.40 31.33
C GLY A 571 -27.87 -7.46 32.36
N GLY A 572 -27.34 -6.31 31.90
CA GLY A 572 -26.64 -5.33 32.73
C GLY A 572 -25.18 -5.69 33.03
N ARG A 573 -24.61 -6.65 32.30
CA ARG A 573 -23.18 -7.02 32.33
C ARG A 573 -22.59 -6.87 30.94
N TRP A 574 -21.26 -6.77 30.89
CA TRP A 574 -20.49 -6.71 29.65
C TRP A 574 -19.82 -8.04 29.41
N GLU A 575 -20.18 -8.70 28.30
CA GLU A 575 -19.57 -9.95 27.86
C GLU A 575 -18.57 -9.65 26.73
N PRO A 576 -17.27 -9.97 26.90
CA PRO A 576 -16.27 -9.68 25.87
C PRO A 576 -16.21 -10.78 24.80
N HIS A 577 -16.19 -10.35 23.54
CA HIS A 577 -16.07 -11.22 22.38
C HIS A 577 -14.88 -10.79 21.51
N LEU A 578 -14.00 -11.74 21.21
CA LEU A 578 -12.78 -11.47 20.47
C LEU A 578 -13.07 -11.34 18.97
N ILE A 579 -12.60 -10.24 18.38
CA ILE A 579 -12.59 -10.03 16.92
C ILE A 579 -11.35 -10.71 16.32
N THR A 580 -10.17 -10.40 16.86
CA THR A 580 -8.91 -10.96 16.38
C THR A 580 -7.86 -11.11 17.48
N PRO A 581 -7.20 -12.28 17.61
CA PRO A 581 -6.08 -12.43 18.55
C PRO A 581 -4.75 -11.84 18.02
N ASN A 582 -4.64 -11.55 16.72
CA ASN A 582 -3.36 -11.31 16.03
C ASN A 582 -3.29 -9.91 15.42
N PHE A 583 -3.45 -8.88 16.25
CA PHE A 583 -3.41 -7.48 15.81
C PHE A 583 -3.07 -6.54 16.98
N GLN A 584 -2.05 -5.70 16.83
CA GLN A 584 -1.73 -4.67 17.83
C GLN A 584 -2.57 -3.41 17.56
N VAL A 585 -3.81 -3.41 18.05
CA VAL A 585 -4.81 -2.38 17.69
C VAL A 585 -4.46 -1.01 18.28
N ALA A 586 -4.33 -0.04 17.39
CA ALA A 586 -4.19 1.38 17.70
C ALA A 586 -5.54 2.10 17.64
N ARG A 587 -6.18 2.11 16.47
CA ARG A 587 -7.43 2.85 16.20
C ARG A 587 -8.52 1.94 15.69
N VAL A 588 -9.77 2.33 15.94
CA VAL A 588 -10.98 1.56 15.65
C VAL A 588 -12.00 2.47 14.96
N ARG A 589 -12.57 2.02 13.85
CA ARG A 589 -13.80 2.59 13.27
C ARG A 589 -14.80 1.49 12.97
N VAL A 590 -16.07 1.87 12.86
CA VAL A 590 -17.16 0.96 12.54
C VAL A 590 -17.94 1.52 11.36
N ALA A 591 -18.09 0.74 10.30
CA ALA A 591 -18.86 1.09 9.11
C ALA A 591 -19.19 -0.19 8.32
N ASP A 592 -20.25 -0.17 7.52
CA ASP A 592 -20.55 -1.23 6.56
C ASP A 592 -19.60 -1.10 5.35
N VAL A 593 -18.56 -1.94 5.29
CA VAL A 593 -17.50 -1.83 4.29
C VAL A 593 -17.86 -2.59 3.03
N ASP A 594 -18.51 -3.76 3.13
CA ASP A 594 -18.86 -4.58 1.97
C ASP A 594 -20.28 -4.34 1.41
N GLY A 595 -21.09 -3.53 2.12
CA GLY A 595 -22.44 -3.15 1.72
C GLY A 595 -23.48 -4.25 1.99
N ASP A 596 -23.19 -5.21 2.87
CA ASP A 596 -24.11 -6.29 3.22
C ASP A 596 -25.17 -5.88 4.27
N GLY A 597 -25.08 -4.66 4.80
CA GLY A 597 -25.98 -4.08 5.78
C GLY A 597 -25.61 -4.40 7.23
N LEU A 598 -24.52 -5.14 7.47
CA LEU A 598 -23.96 -5.34 8.81
C LEU A 598 -22.74 -4.41 9.00
N PRO A 599 -22.61 -3.79 10.18
CA PRO A 599 -21.46 -2.94 10.47
C PRO A 599 -20.19 -3.77 10.68
N ASP A 600 -19.13 -3.44 9.94
CA ASP A 600 -17.80 -4.04 10.06
C ASP A 600 -16.88 -3.22 10.97
N VAL A 601 -15.77 -3.84 11.40
CA VAL A 601 -14.77 -3.17 12.25
C VAL A 601 -13.49 -2.91 11.47
N ILE A 602 -13.05 -1.65 11.43
CA ILE A 602 -11.82 -1.20 10.77
C ILE A 602 -10.76 -0.92 11.84
N LEU A 603 -9.59 -1.53 11.71
CA LEU A 603 -8.50 -1.43 12.68
C LEU A 603 -7.20 -0.94 12.02
N GLY A 604 -6.50 -0.05 12.74
CA GLY A 604 -5.12 0.35 12.47
C GLY A 604 -4.15 -0.33 13.42
N GLU A 605 -3.03 -0.86 12.91
CA GLU A 605 -2.02 -1.57 13.68
C GLU A 605 -0.86 -0.67 14.11
N GLU A 606 -0.58 -0.58 15.41
CA GLU A 606 0.58 0.15 15.94
C GLU A 606 1.78 -0.79 16.07
N LEU A 607 2.79 -0.64 15.22
CA LEU A 607 4.06 -1.35 15.36
C LEU A 607 5.20 -0.34 15.43
N LEU A 608 5.88 -0.30 16.57
CA LEU A 608 7.01 0.60 16.84
C LEU A 608 8.14 -0.17 17.52
N ASP A 609 9.35 -0.07 17.00
CA ASP A 609 10.56 -0.58 17.64
C ASP A 609 11.30 0.58 18.30
N PHE A 610 11.05 0.79 19.59
CA PHE A 610 11.69 1.85 20.37
C PHE A 610 13.19 1.62 20.60
N GLU A 611 13.65 0.36 20.62
CA GLU A 611 15.07 0.04 20.82
C GLU A 611 15.88 0.40 19.58
N ARG A 612 15.40 0.01 18.40
CA ARG A 612 16.04 0.32 17.11
C ARG A 612 15.66 1.69 16.57
N ARG A 613 14.65 2.34 17.17
CA ARG A 613 14.06 3.61 16.70
C ARG A 613 13.60 3.51 15.25
N TYR A 614 12.80 2.47 14.98
CA TYR A 614 12.33 2.12 13.65
C TYR A 614 10.82 1.88 13.66
N THR A 615 10.15 2.38 12.63
CA THR A 615 8.71 2.19 12.44
C THR A 615 8.47 1.31 11.21
N PRO A 616 8.14 0.03 11.38
CA PRO A 616 7.80 -0.86 10.27
C PRO A 616 6.49 -0.45 9.57
N PHE A 617 6.31 -0.99 8.36
CA PHE A 617 5.00 -1.06 7.74
C PHE A 617 4.10 -2.01 8.55
N ALA A 618 2.89 -1.57 8.84
CA ALA A 618 1.88 -2.26 9.64
C ALA A 618 0.52 -2.18 8.93
N ARG A 619 -0.41 -3.03 9.32
CA ARG A 619 -1.67 -3.22 8.59
C ARG A 619 -2.69 -2.14 8.95
N ILE A 620 -3.37 -1.62 7.94
CA ILE A 620 -4.74 -1.14 8.07
C ILE A 620 -5.65 -2.22 7.47
N ALA A 621 -6.66 -2.65 8.21
CA ALA A 621 -7.51 -3.77 7.83
C ALA A 621 -8.94 -3.55 8.31
N TRP A 622 -9.89 -4.18 7.64
CA TRP A 622 -11.25 -4.31 8.14
C TRP A 622 -11.60 -5.77 8.40
N PHE A 623 -12.56 -5.98 9.29
CA PHE A 623 -12.97 -7.27 9.80
C PHE A 623 -14.46 -7.41 9.52
N ARG A 624 -14.79 -8.37 8.66
CA ARG A 624 -16.16 -8.61 8.24
C ARG A 624 -16.99 -9.13 9.39
N ASN A 625 -18.13 -8.51 9.63
CA ASN A 625 -19.08 -8.94 10.63
C ASN A 625 -19.71 -10.27 10.20
N PRO A 626 -19.46 -11.37 10.93
CA PRO A 626 -19.95 -12.69 10.52
C PRO A 626 -21.43 -12.91 10.83
N GLY A 627 -22.11 -11.94 11.44
CA GLY A 627 -23.39 -12.11 12.09
C GLY A 627 -23.28 -12.88 13.42
N PHE A 628 -24.25 -12.68 14.30
CA PHE A 628 -24.17 -13.10 15.71
C PHE A 628 -24.70 -14.52 15.97
N SER A 629 -24.68 -15.38 14.95
CA SER A 629 -24.88 -16.81 15.15
C SER A 629 -23.59 -17.43 15.72
N SER A 630 -23.70 -18.12 16.86
CA SER A 630 -22.55 -18.54 17.67
C SER A 630 -21.43 -19.25 16.89
N GLY A 631 -20.24 -18.63 16.87
CA GLY A 631 -18.96 -19.31 16.59
C GLY A 631 -18.27 -19.00 15.26
N THR A 632 -18.85 -18.18 14.38
CA THR A 632 -18.19 -17.78 13.13
C THR A 632 -17.09 -16.74 13.41
N PRO A 633 -15.83 -16.95 12.97
CA PRO A 633 -14.77 -15.98 13.16
C PRO A 633 -14.94 -14.76 12.24
N TRP A 634 -14.42 -13.61 12.68
CA TRP A 634 -14.32 -12.41 11.86
C TRP A 634 -13.28 -12.60 10.76
N GLU A 635 -13.65 -12.34 9.52
CA GLU A 635 -12.75 -12.44 8.38
C GLU A 635 -11.99 -11.12 8.22
N MET A 636 -10.65 -11.17 8.28
CA MET A 636 -9.80 -10.00 8.08
C MET A 636 -9.51 -9.78 6.60
N GLN A 637 -9.69 -8.54 6.14
CA GLN A 637 -9.27 -8.07 4.83
C GLN A 637 -8.31 -6.87 5.02
N VAL A 638 -7.10 -6.98 4.48
CA VAL A 638 -6.10 -5.91 4.56
C VAL A 638 -6.45 -4.85 3.52
N ILE A 639 -6.43 -3.58 3.91
CA ILE A 639 -6.64 -2.43 3.02
C ILE A 639 -5.30 -1.97 2.44
N ASP A 640 -4.30 -1.80 3.30
CA ASP A 640 -2.91 -1.50 2.91
C ASP A 640 -1.95 -1.85 4.07
N LYS A 641 -0.66 -1.84 3.77
CA LYS A 641 0.45 -1.87 4.73
C LYS A 641 1.20 -0.54 4.63
N ILE A 642 1.05 0.31 5.64
CA ILE A 642 1.62 1.67 5.75
C ILE A 642 2.38 1.85 7.07
N ARG A 643 3.15 2.93 7.22
CA ARG A 643 3.96 3.15 8.42
C ARG A 643 3.06 3.51 9.63
N CYS A 644 2.86 2.55 10.53
CA CYS A 644 2.09 2.70 11.78
C CYS A 644 0.79 3.52 11.60
N PRO A 645 -0.28 2.94 11.02
CA PRO A 645 -1.60 3.58 10.87
C PRO A 645 -2.25 3.86 12.23
N HIS A 646 -1.90 5.01 12.82
CA HIS A 646 -2.26 5.42 14.19
C HIS A 646 -3.35 6.51 14.21
N SER A 647 -3.99 6.73 13.06
CA SER A 647 -5.00 7.76 12.85
C SER A 647 -5.91 7.25 11.74
N ILE A 648 -7.18 6.98 12.05
CA ILE A 648 -8.16 6.46 11.10
C ILE A 648 -9.47 7.20 11.29
N ASP A 649 -10.14 7.54 10.20
CA ASP A 649 -11.55 7.91 10.22
C ASP A 649 -12.26 7.44 8.94
N VAL A 650 -13.59 7.47 8.95
CA VAL A 650 -14.42 7.05 7.81
C VAL A 650 -15.51 8.05 7.51
N ALA A 651 -15.74 8.31 6.21
CA ALA A 651 -16.84 9.14 5.74
C ALA A 651 -17.12 8.87 4.26
N ASP A 652 -18.35 9.11 3.84
CA ASP A 652 -18.70 9.21 2.41
C ASP A 652 -18.20 10.57 1.89
N LEU A 653 -16.97 10.58 1.36
CA LEU A 653 -16.24 11.78 0.97
C LEU A 653 -16.53 12.19 -0.47
N ASP A 654 -17.04 11.29 -1.30
CA ASP A 654 -17.46 11.57 -2.68
C ASP A 654 -18.94 11.29 -2.97
N GLY A 655 -19.75 11.09 -1.92
CA GLY A 655 -21.21 11.16 -1.96
C GLY A 655 -21.85 10.02 -2.74
N ASP A 656 -21.10 8.94 -2.98
CA ASP A 656 -21.56 7.77 -3.73
C ASP A 656 -22.29 6.75 -2.83
N GLY A 657 -22.34 7.02 -1.53
CA GLY A 657 -22.99 6.20 -0.52
C GLY A 657 -22.11 5.09 0.05
N ASN A 658 -20.86 4.93 -0.42
CA ASN A 658 -19.85 4.09 0.22
C ASN A 658 -18.97 4.94 1.12
N VAL A 659 -18.45 4.33 2.18
CA VAL A 659 -17.49 5.00 3.05
C VAL A 659 -16.08 4.93 2.45
N GLU A 660 -15.41 6.07 2.40
CA GLU A 660 -13.95 6.14 2.26
C GLU A 660 -13.28 6.04 3.62
N ILE A 661 -12.04 5.54 3.61
CA ILE A 661 -11.20 5.44 4.80
C ILE A 661 -10.07 6.47 4.71
N VAL A 662 -10.00 7.36 5.69
CA VAL A 662 -8.90 8.31 5.85
C VAL A 662 -7.91 7.74 6.84
N CYS A 663 -6.62 7.73 6.51
CA CYS A 663 -5.60 7.23 7.42
C CYS A 663 -4.30 8.02 7.37
N GLY A 664 -3.75 8.34 8.55
CA GLY A 664 -2.47 9.01 8.72
C GLY A 664 -1.39 8.09 9.30
N GLU A 665 -0.17 8.22 8.80
CA GLU A 665 1.02 7.53 9.32
C GLU A 665 1.62 8.24 10.55
N HIS A 666 2.07 7.43 11.51
CA HIS A 666 2.77 7.88 12.71
C HIS A 666 4.24 7.46 12.71
N ASP A 667 5.15 8.38 13.08
CA ASP A 667 6.57 8.06 13.30
C ASP A 667 7.14 8.96 14.42
N PRO A 668 7.35 8.42 15.63
CA PRO A 668 7.82 9.21 16.77
C PRO A 668 9.35 9.39 16.79
N PHE A 669 10.10 8.84 15.83
CA PHE A 669 11.56 8.77 15.88
C PHE A 669 12.25 9.84 15.04
N ALA A 670 13.20 10.56 15.65
CA ALA A 670 14.03 11.53 14.92
C ALA A 670 14.85 10.87 13.78
N PRO A 671 14.86 11.44 12.55
CA PRO A 671 14.10 12.61 12.13
C PRO A 671 12.61 12.27 11.97
N TYR A 672 11.73 12.77 12.85
CA TYR A 672 10.29 12.41 12.91
C TYR A 672 9.48 13.01 11.75
N ARG A 673 10.15 13.82 10.93
CA ARG A 673 9.66 14.28 9.62
C ARG A 673 10.24 13.42 8.49
N SER A 674 10.53 12.15 8.75
CA SER A 674 10.95 11.11 7.80
C SER A 674 9.83 10.72 6.82
N ARG A 675 8.89 11.65 6.55
CA ARG A 675 7.81 11.57 5.57
C ARG A 675 6.67 10.61 5.95
N CYS A 676 5.96 10.93 7.03
CA CYS A 676 4.62 10.39 7.25
C CYS A 676 3.64 10.95 6.19
N ARG A 677 2.63 10.14 5.86
CA ARG A 677 1.67 10.41 4.80
C ARG A 677 0.24 10.35 5.34
N LEU A 678 -0.63 11.15 4.72
CA LEU A 678 -2.07 11.12 4.86
C LEU A 678 -2.67 10.51 3.59
N PHE A 679 -3.49 9.49 3.75
CA PHE A 679 -4.12 8.75 2.67
C PHE A 679 -5.64 8.79 2.76
N ILE A 680 -6.26 8.68 1.59
CA ILE A 680 -7.65 8.25 1.44
C ILE A 680 -7.66 6.93 0.66
N TYR A 681 -8.45 5.98 1.14
CA TYR A 681 -8.73 4.72 0.47
C TYR A 681 -10.17 4.68 0.03
N LYS A 682 -10.38 4.47 -1.28
CA LYS A 682 -11.69 4.24 -1.88
C LYS A 682 -11.81 2.78 -2.30
N LYS A 683 -12.90 2.13 -1.89
CA LYS A 683 -13.16 0.73 -2.23
C LYS A 683 -13.28 0.58 -3.75
N ALA A 684 -12.54 -0.36 -4.34
CA ALA A 684 -12.56 -0.62 -5.79
C ALA A 684 -13.47 -1.79 -6.18
N ASP A 685 -13.71 -2.73 -5.26
CA ASP A 685 -14.56 -3.90 -5.49
C ASP A 685 -15.60 -4.08 -4.38
N LYS A 686 -16.68 -4.80 -4.67
CA LYS A 686 -17.79 -4.96 -3.71
C LYS A 686 -17.37 -5.64 -2.40
N ARG A 687 -16.38 -6.55 -2.45
CA ARG A 687 -15.92 -7.31 -1.28
C ARG A 687 -14.87 -6.56 -0.46
N GLY A 688 -14.51 -5.32 -0.80
CA GLY A 688 -13.54 -4.55 0.00
C GLY A 688 -12.13 -5.16 0.08
N ARG A 689 -11.72 -5.93 -0.93
CA ARG A 689 -10.36 -6.51 -1.03
C ARG A 689 -9.39 -5.56 -1.73
N SER A 690 -9.89 -4.85 -2.73
CA SER A 690 -9.13 -3.97 -3.62
C SER A 690 -9.49 -2.52 -3.34
N TRP A 691 -8.47 -1.65 -3.38
CA TRP A 691 -8.62 -0.26 -2.94
C TRP A 691 -7.84 0.68 -3.84
N TYR A 692 -8.48 1.77 -4.27
CA TYR A 692 -7.75 2.92 -4.79
C TYR A 692 -7.13 3.69 -3.63
N ARG A 693 -5.84 4.01 -3.74
CA ARG A 693 -5.10 4.77 -2.73
C ARG A 693 -4.72 6.15 -3.24
N TYR A 694 -5.11 7.18 -2.50
CA TYR A 694 -4.85 8.57 -2.82
C TYR A 694 -3.97 9.21 -1.75
N LEU A 695 -2.83 9.78 -2.15
CA LEU A 695 -1.96 10.56 -1.27
C LEU A 695 -2.52 11.98 -1.14
N VAL A 696 -2.98 12.35 0.05
CA VAL A 696 -3.46 13.71 0.38
C VAL A 696 -2.28 14.63 0.69
N ASP A 697 -1.36 14.18 1.54
CA ASP A 697 -0.17 14.94 1.94
C ASP A 697 0.94 13.98 2.40
N GLY A 698 2.20 14.36 2.24
CA GLY A 698 3.36 13.56 2.66
C GLY A 698 4.33 14.32 3.56
N ARG A 699 3.91 15.47 4.12
CA ARG A 699 4.79 16.39 4.84
C ARG A 699 4.72 16.27 6.36
N PHE A 700 3.64 15.70 6.89
CA PHE A 700 3.29 15.81 8.30
C PHE A 700 2.99 14.45 8.91
N GLU A 701 3.16 14.36 10.22
CA GLU A 701 2.89 13.18 11.03
C GLU A 701 1.51 13.29 11.67
N HIS A 702 0.87 12.14 11.86
CA HIS A 702 -0.51 12.02 12.30
C HIS A 702 -0.58 11.06 13.49
N HIS A 703 -0.94 11.57 14.66
CA HIS A 703 -1.21 10.78 15.86
C HIS A 703 -2.59 11.17 16.36
N ASP A 704 -3.48 10.21 16.58
CA ASP A 704 -4.88 10.45 16.96
C ASP A 704 -5.70 11.39 16.05
N GLY A 705 -5.15 11.77 14.91
CA GLY A 705 -5.75 12.72 14.01
C GLY A 705 -6.41 12.06 12.82
N ALA A 706 -6.33 12.75 11.68
CA ALA A 706 -6.94 12.35 10.42
C ALA A 706 -8.47 12.16 10.53
N LYS A 707 -9.11 13.00 11.36
CA LYS A 707 -10.56 12.98 11.57
C LYS A 707 -11.27 13.83 10.52
N VAL A 708 -12.35 13.31 9.95
CA VAL A 708 -13.18 14.02 8.98
C VAL A 708 -14.09 15.00 9.72
N ILE A 709 -14.16 16.24 9.22
CA ILE A 709 -15.01 17.30 9.75
C ILE A 709 -15.90 17.84 8.64
N GLU A 710 -17.20 17.98 8.89
CA GLU A 710 -18.11 18.73 8.02
C GLU A 710 -18.05 20.22 8.39
N LEU A 711 -17.21 20.98 7.71
CA LEU A 711 -16.93 22.41 8.00
C LEU A 711 -18.18 23.30 7.86
N SER A 712 -19.09 22.89 6.99
CA SER A 712 -20.41 23.46 6.71
C SER A 712 -21.19 22.44 5.89
N PRO A 713 -22.52 22.53 5.74
CA PRO A 713 -23.30 21.52 5.01
C PRO A 713 -22.68 21.13 3.66
N ARG A 714 -22.32 19.84 3.52
CA ARG A 714 -21.65 19.20 2.36
C ARG A 714 -20.25 19.70 2.03
N LYS A 715 -19.56 20.34 2.98
CA LYS A 715 -18.17 20.76 2.82
C LYS A 715 -17.31 20.04 3.85
N PHE A 716 -16.59 19.02 3.42
CA PHE A 716 -15.71 18.24 4.29
C PHE A 716 -14.29 18.80 4.36
N GLY A 717 -13.62 18.46 5.44
CA GLY A 717 -12.18 18.57 5.58
C GLY A 717 -11.65 17.45 6.46
N ILE A 718 -10.33 17.36 6.56
CA ILE A 718 -9.62 16.43 7.44
C ILE A 718 -8.83 17.26 8.43
N VAL A 719 -8.94 16.97 9.73
CA VAL A 719 -8.16 17.63 10.79
C VAL A 719 -7.18 16.65 11.43
N SER A 720 -6.00 17.14 11.79
CA SER A 720 -4.96 16.29 12.38
C SER A 720 -3.93 17.11 13.17
N HIS A 721 -3.15 16.39 13.97
CA HIS A 721 -1.95 16.88 14.65
C HIS A 721 -0.92 15.74 14.74
N GLY A 722 0.31 16.09 15.07
CA GLY A 722 1.39 15.13 15.31
C GLY A 722 1.69 14.93 16.79
N TRP A 723 2.30 13.79 17.12
CA TRP A 723 2.90 13.49 18.42
C TRP A 723 4.18 14.30 18.67
N LYS A 724 5.06 14.35 17.66
CA LYS A 724 6.34 15.09 17.76
C LYS A 724 6.26 16.51 17.24
N ASP A 725 5.30 16.80 16.37
CA ASP A 725 5.05 18.16 15.87
C ASP A 725 4.06 18.92 16.76
N SER A 726 4.55 19.33 17.94
CA SER A 726 3.73 19.82 19.05
C SER A 726 2.94 21.10 18.77
N ALA A 727 3.40 21.91 17.82
CA ALA A 727 2.93 23.28 17.61
C ALA A 727 1.79 23.39 16.59
N TYR A 728 1.60 22.38 15.74
CA TYR A 728 0.68 22.47 14.61
C TYR A 728 -0.64 21.79 14.87
N VAL A 729 -1.69 22.40 14.34
CA VAL A 729 -2.97 21.76 14.08
C VAL A 729 -3.30 22.03 12.61
N HIS A 730 -3.67 20.97 11.91
CA HIS A 730 -3.80 20.97 10.46
C HIS A 730 -5.26 20.84 10.04
N LEU A 731 -5.61 21.46 8.92
CA LEU A 731 -6.86 21.25 8.20
C LEU A 731 -6.56 21.09 6.70
N TRP A 732 -7.09 20.04 6.10
CA TRP A 732 -7.15 19.87 4.63
C TRP A 732 -8.61 20.03 4.21
N GLU A 733 -8.93 21.14 3.56
CA GLU A 733 -10.28 21.40 3.04
C GLU A 733 -10.43 20.77 1.64
N VAL A 734 -11.53 20.07 1.38
CA VAL A 734 -11.87 19.60 0.03
C VAL A 734 -12.29 20.81 -0.82
N GLU A 735 -11.61 21.05 -1.95
CA GLU A 735 -11.85 22.25 -2.79
C GLU A 735 -12.82 22.04 -3.96
N CYS A 736 -12.99 20.81 -4.47
CA CYS A 736 -13.93 20.48 -5.54
C CYS A 736 -14.43 19.04 -5.41
N TRP A 737 -15.64 18.82 -5.93
CA TRP A 737 -16.26 17.54 -6.26
C TRP A 737 -16.29 17.41 -7.78
#